data_AF-A0A5S4FWS7-F1
#
_entry.id   AF-A0A5S4FWS7-F1
#
_cell.length_a   1.000
_cell.length_b   1.000
_cell.length_c   1.000
_cell.angle_alpha   90.00
_cell.angle_beta   90.00
_cell.angle_gamma   90.00
#
_symmetry.space_group_name_H-M   'P 1'
#
loop_
_entity.id
_entity.type
_entity.pdbx_description
1 polymer ?
#
loop_
_entity_poly.entity_id
_entity_poly.type
_entity_poly.pdbx_seq_one_letter_code
_entity_poly.pdbx_strand_id
1 'polypeptide(L)'
;MSENPSSRRTFLGGLALGGAAAALAPASPAAASATEMFERSGLLPIRDEMRHDGPWAKFLRDQDLVWARLPRQWHEGPFLGNGLLASTVYVPEGQNGVRFDVQHSEVQDHRPDIDAKYGLCRLPIGHLTLQPKGTIIAVDWRLDLWNAELKGTVTTDLGTIEVTAFVHAEREVMLIRVKPDAAEREAAWTFTAAPSISPRQITNPDPNYQPNPPSTLKKDGDVQLCVQPLLVGGHYVTAYQEVTRDDERWMYVTVAHSHPEETAEAPAVRTITSARSRPPSLLVKTHRDWWHAFYPKSFISVPDQRLQSFYWIQLYKIASATREHAPVMATTGPWLQPTGWPNIWWNLNVQLEYWMINGSNHLELDALTRTLDENRQVLIDHVPEQYRSDSAGVSRSSDMYARGARLGIPGQGAPEIGNLTWALHNVWLSYRHTMDTDVLRDVLFPLLRRSINYYLHFLAPGADGRLHLPTTFSPEYGGAPDCTYDLALLRWGCKTLLESADTLKIDDPLKTRWREVLDTLVDYPVDENGYMIGTGVPFAKSHRHYSHLLQVYPLYEITWEQPDKRDLIERSLKHWIGFTGALQGYSFTGAASIAAQQGKGDDSLHYLRELMRQGFIRPNTMYREGGGPVIETPLSAAQSMHDMLVQSWGGLIRIFPAVPGSWADVTVHNFRTEGAFLVSAVRQAGTTRWVRVRSLAGQPCRLRHGISGGRYTVLGARCKDVGDGVIELDLRKDQEALVFAQGVRDFTVGPVKITEPGDPWGLPPIPPPGPTTPVDLSSHLDNDGVSAHESMTDGDYDGSGYTYPAEELPPAGSYAVEGLTFTFPAYGDGAKNNVTAQGQTIAVPAGRYARAWLLGSATFGDASGTLTATYADGSTGQVPFTVPNWTGQPPAGGFEALRCTHRHGRAGSSTSKVALFAAPVTLDPSKELRSVALPALTRPQLHLFALSLEGPAR
;
A
#
# COMPACT_ATOMS: atom_id res chain seq x y z
N MET A 1 -10.96 14.86 45.83
CA MET A 1 -9.78 14.73 46.71
C MET A 1 -9.13 13.41 46.34
N SER A 2 -7.95 13.30 45.73
CA SER A 2 -6.75 14.12 45.65
C SER A 2 -6.37 14.50 44.21
N GLU A 3 -5.51 15.51 44.09
CA GLU A 3 -5.23 16.38 42.94
C GLU A 3 -4.30 15.77 41.89
N ASN A 4 -4.52 16.17 40.64
CA ASN A 4 -3.69 15.92 39.47
C ASN A 4 -3.34 17.30 38.87
N PRO A 5 -2.09 17.80 38.89
CA PRO A 5 -1.79 19.11 38.37
C PRO A 5 -1.00 19.03 37.06
N SER A 6 -1.68 19.15 35.92
CA SER A 6 -1.06 19.67 34.71
C SER A 6 -2.13 20.27 33.78
N SER A 7 -1.98 21.57 33.53
CA SER A 7 -2.45 22.31 32.35
C SER A 7 -2.94 23.69 32.76
N ARG A 8 -2.10 24.70 32.51
CA ARG A 8 -2.46 26.05 32.06
C ARG A 8 -1.21 26.93 32.09
N ARG A 9 -0.62 27.17 30.92
CA ARG A 9 0.08 28.44 30.69
C ARG A 9 -0.24 28.98 29.30
N THR A 10 -1.20 29.90 29.33
CA THR A 10 -1.49 30.93 28.34
C THR A 10 -0.25 31.79 28.12
N PHE A 11 0.09 32.03 26.86
CA PHE A 11 1.17 32.92 26.44
C PHE A 11 0.65 34.37 26.44
N LEU A 12 1.15 35.21 27.36
CA LEU A 12 1.01 36.67 27.30
C LEU A 12 2.41 37.26 27.38
N GLY A 13 2.81 37.92 26.30
CA GLY A 13 4.09 38.60 26.18
C GLY A 13 4.15 39.83 27.09
N GLY A 14 5.26 39.95 27.80
CA GLY A 14 5.65 41.14 28.55
C GLY A 14 7.10 41.48 28.24
N LEU A 15 7.30 42.65 27.62
CA LEU A 15 8.59 43.31 27.45
C LEU A 15 9.22 43.60 28.81
N ALA A 16 10.49 43.20 28.99
CA ALA A 16 11.37 43.75 30.02
C ALA A 16 12.75 44.03 29.41
N LEU A 17 13.09 45.31 29.35
CA LEU A 17 14.41 45.84 29.03
C LEU A 17 15.39 45.51 30.15
N GLY A 18 16.46 44.80 29.81
CA GLY A 18 17.60 44.55 30.70
C GLY A 18 18.90 44.57 29.89
N GLY A 19 19.62 45.67 29.96
CA GLY A 19 20.91 45.85 29.29
C GLY A 19 22.04 45.11 30.02
N ALA A 20 22.78 44.29 29.28
CA ALA A 20 24.11 43.84 29.67
C ALA A 20 24.99 43.83 28.42
N ALA A 21 26.04 44.64 28.44
CA ALA A 21 27.03 44.74 27.38
C ALA A 21 27.87 43.46 27.35
N ALA A 22 27.69 42.64 26.30
CA ALA A 22 28.57 41.53 25.97
C ALA A 22 29.35 41.88 24.70
N ALA A 23 30.67 41.71 24.77
CA ALA A 23 31.62 42.04 23.72
C ALA A 23 31.25 41.37 22.38
N LEU A 24 31.18 42.18 21.32
CA LEU A 24 30.99 41.74 19.94
C LEU A 24 32.17 40.86 19.50
N ALA A 25 31.96 39.55 19.45
CA ALA A 25 32.72 38.69 18.56
C ALA A 25 32.46 39.15 17.11
N PRO A 26 33.45 39.08 16.19
CA PRO A 26 33.23 39.46 14.81
C PRO A 26 32.10 38.62 14.23
N ALA A 27 31.07 39.31 13.73
CA ALA A 27 29.94 38.67 13.06
C ALA A 27 30.49 37.76 11.95
N SER A 28 30.19 36.46 12.04
CA SER A 28 30.35 35.57 10.90
C SER A 28 29.53 36.14 9.73
N PRO A 29 30.02 36.08 8.48
CA PRO A 29 29.26 36.59 7.35
C PRO A 29 27.88 35.93 7.34
N ALA A 30 26.83 36.75 7.26
CA ALA A 30 25.47 36.26 7.09
C ALA A 30 25.45 35.29 5.90
N ALA A 31 24.80 34.12 6.09
CA ALA A 31 24.64 33.15 5.03
C ALA A 31 23.88 33.82 3.88
N ALA A 32 24.45 33.77 2.67
CA ALA A 32 23.77 34.27 1.48
C ALA A 32 22.48 33.46 1.28
N SER A 33 21.34 34.15 1.14
CA SER A 33 20.09 33.50 0.76
C SER A 33 20.21 32.84 -0.62
N ALA A 34 19.33 31.89 -0.94
CA ALA A 34 19.24 31.30 -2.28
C ALA A 34 19.26 32.38 -3.38
N THR A 35 18.53 33.47 -3.15
CA THR A 35 18.48 34.65 -4.03
C THR A 35 19.84 35.31 -4.20
N GLU A 36 20.58 35.55 -3.11
CA GLU A 36 21.93 36.13 -3.17
C GLU A 36 22.94 35.21 -3.88
N MET A 37 22.79 33.89 -3.77
CA MET A 37 23.62 32.91 -4.49
C MET A 37 23.41 33.01 -6.02
N PHE A 38 22.16 33.12 -6.47
CA PHE A 38 21.83 33.26 -7.89
C PHE A 38 22.24 34.63 -8.44
N GLU A 39 22.01 35.72 -7.69
CA GLU A 39 22.42 37.07 -8.07
C GLU A 39 23.93 37.19 -8.27
N ARG A 40 24.74 36.65 -7.34
CA ARG A 40 26.21 36.70 -7.45
C ARG A 40 26.77 35.83 -8.57
N SER A 41 26.05 34.80 -9.00
CA SER A 41 26.49 33.90 -10.08
C SER A 41 25.99 34.30 -11.47
N GLY A 42 25.05 35.24 -11.56
CA GLY A 42 24.40 35.64 -12.82
C GLY A 42 23.51 34.54 -13.42
N LEU A 43 23.13 33.53 -12.62
CA LEU A 43 22.24 32.44 -13.02
C LEU A 43 20.80 32.75 -12.62
N LEU A 44 19.84 32.18 -13.35
CA LEU A 44 18.43 32.23 -12.96
C LEU A 44 18.18 31.33 -11.75
N PRO A 45 17.31 31.73 -10.80
CA PRO A 45 16.93 30.88 -9.68
C PRO A 45 16.19 29.62 -10.12
N ILE A 46 16.12 28.63 -9.22
CA ILE A 46 15.26 27.45 -9.41
C ILE A 46 13.84 27.92 -9.71
N ARG A 47 13.31 27.49 -10.85
CA ARG A 47 11.93 27.75 -11.25
C ARG A 47 11.08 26.56 -10.88
N ASP A 48 10.26 26.71 -9.85
CA ASP A 48 9.32 25.69 -9.42
C ASP A 48 7.97 25.89 -10.13
N GLU A 49 7.66 25.02 -11.09
CA GLU A 49 6.35 25.02 -11.78
C GLU A 49 5.23 24.46 -10.89
N MET A 50 5.58 23.74 -9.82
CA MET A 50 4.63 23.19 -8.83
C MET A 50 4.45 24.14 -7.64
N ARG A 51 4.77 25.43 -7.77
CA ARG A 51 4.65 26.39 -6.68
C ARG A 51 3.20 26.79 -6.32
N HIS A 52 2.27 26.65 -7.25
CA HIS A 52 0.90 27.16 -7.14
C HIS A 52 -0.14 26.05 -7.30
N ASP A 53 -1.34 26.28 -6.77
CA ASP A 53 -2.44 25.30 -6.76
C ASP A 53 -2.87 24.85 -8.16
N GLY A 54 -2.82 25.73 -9.17
CA GLY A 54 -3.24 25.41 -10.53
C GLY A 54 -2.46 24.25 -11.17
N PRO A 55 -1.12 24.33 -11.22
CA PRO A 55 -0.26 23.21 -11.61
C PRO A 55 -0.49 21.92 -10.81
N TRP A 56 -0.65 22.01 -9.49
CA TRP A 56 -0.98 20.84 -8.65
C TRP A 56 -2.31 20.19 -9.01
N ALA A 57 -3.36 20.99 -9.11
CA ALA A 57 -4.69 20.52 -9.49
C ALA A 57 -4.67 19.86 -10.88
N LYS A 58 -3.93 20.41 -11.84
CA LYS A 58 -3.77 19.81 -13.16
C LYS A 58 -3.02 18.48 -13.09
N PHE A 59 -1.88 18.45 -12.39
CA PHE A 59 -1.04 17.27 -12.31
C PHE A 59 -1.73 16.10 -11.59
N LEU A 60 -2.34 16.35 -10.43
CA LEU A 60 -3.04 15.31 -9.66
C LEU A 60 -4.31 14.84 -10.34
N ARG A 61 -5.00 15.70 -11.11
CA ARG A 61 -6.16 15.29 -11.92
C ARG A 61 -5.85 14.17 -12.90
N ASP A 62 -4.63 14.15 -13.44
CA ASP A 62 -4.16 13.10 -14.34
C ASP A 62 -3.85 11.79 -13.59
N GLN A 63 -3.81 11.82 -12.25
CA GLN A 63 -3.56 10.68 -11.36
C GLN A 63 -4.83 10.19 -10.64
N ASP A 64 -5.96 10.92 -10.77
CA ASP A 64 -7.22 10.59 -10.14
C ASP A 64 -7.70 9.18 -10.50
N LEU A 65 -8.38 8.53 -9.55
CA LEU A 65 -9.14 7.32 -9.86
C LEU A 65 -10.50 7.69 -10.46
N VAL A 66 -10.96 6.89 -11.42
CA VAL A 66 -12.22 7.12 -12.15
C VAL A 66 -13.07 5.86 -12.21
N TRP A 67 -14.39 6.03 -12.19
CA TRP A 67 -15.37 4.97 -12.32
C TRP A 67 -16.44 5.36 -13.33
N ALA A 68 -16.44 4.68 -14.47
CA ALA A 68 -17.56 4.73 -15.42
C ALA A 68 -18.35 3.41 -15.43
N ARG A 69 -17.98 2.47 -14.56
CA ARG A 69 -18.65 1.19 -14.35
C ARG A 69 -18.90 1.01 -12.86
N LEU A 70 -19.97 0.29 -12.53
CA LEU A 70 -20.42 0.09 -11.15
C LEU A 70 -19.39 -0.72 -10.36
N PRO A 71 -18.75 -0.14 -9.32
CA PRO A 71 -17.97 -0.93 -8.39
C PRO A 71 -18.93 -1.78 -7.56
N ARG A 72 -18.71 -3.09 -7.53
CA ARG A 72 -19.55 -4.07 -6.83
C ARG A 72 -19.01 -4.48 -5.47
N GLN A 73 -17.73 -4.23 -5.24
CA GLN A 73 -17.02 -4.65 -4.03
C GLN A 73 -16.18 -3.52 -3.46
N TRP A 74 -15.83 -3.63 -2.17
CA TRP A 74 -15.03 -2.63 -1.44
C TRP A 74 -13.69 -2.32 -2.11
N HIS A 75 -13.06 -3.32 -2.74
CA HIS A 75 -11.76 -3.15 -3.41
C HIS A 75 -11.87 -2.69 -4.86
N GLU A 76 -13.09 -2.48 -5.34
CA GLU A 76 -13.35 -1.85 -6.63
C GLU A 76 -13.69 -0.39 -6.45
N GLY A 77 -14.39 -0.03 -5.38
CA GLY A 77 -14.95 1.30 -5.14
C GLY A 77 -13.97 2.36 -4.61
N PRO A 78 -14.35 3.65 -4.66
CA PRO A 78 -13.59 4.72 -4.01
C PRO A 78 -13.42 4.48 -2.50
N PHE A 79 -12.36 5.05 -1.94
CA PHE A 79 -12.10 5.04 -0.50
C PHE A 79 -11.72 6.44 0.02
N LEU A 80 -12.19 6.75 1.23
CA LEU A 80 -12.05 8.04 1.90
C LEU A 80 -11.57 7.80 3.34
N GLY A 81 -10.81 8.74 3.91
CA GLY A 81 -10.44 8.69 5.33
C GLY A 81 -9.64 9.89 5.81
N ASN A 82 -9.39 9.96 7.12
CA ASN A 82 -8.59 11.01 7.75
C ASN A 82 -7.63 10.51 8.85
N GLY A 83 -7.38 9.20 8.91
CA GLY A 83 -6.61 8.53 9.96
C GLY A 83 -7.47 7.90 11.07
N LEU A 84 -8.70 8.40 11.26
CA LEU A 84 -9.64 7.90 12.24
C LEU A 84 -10.89 7.34 11.55
N LEU A 85 -11.71 8.22 10.98
CA LEU A 85 -12.93 7.86 10.26
C LEU A 85 -12.60 7.51 8.81
N ALA A 86 -13.30 6.51 8.27
CA ALA A 86 -13.10 6.07 6.90
C ALA A 86 -14.35 5.48 6.25
N SER A 87 -14.34 5.42 4.93
CA SER A 87 -15.41 4.83 4.12
C SER A 87 -14.85 4.19 2.84
N THR A 88 -15.47 3.08 2.43
CA THR A 88 -15.40 2.60 1.03
C THR A 88 -16.80 2.75 0.43
N VAL A 89 -16.87 3.06 -0.87
CA VAL A 89 -18.12 3.41 -1.56
C VAL A 89 -18.34 2.48 -2.74
N TYR A 90 -19.45 1.73 -2.78
CA TYR A 90 -19.73 0.79 -3.86
C TYR A 90 -21.22 0.43 -3.95
N VAL A 91 -21.62 -0.25 -5.02
CA VAL A 91 -22.99 -0.76 -5.22
C VAL A 91 -22.96 -2.29 -5.09
N PRO A 92 -23.26 -2.85 -3.90
CA PRO A 92 -23.11 -4.28 -3.66
C PRO A 92 -23.81 -5.14 -4.72
N GLU A 93 -23.20 -6.27 -5.08
CA GLU A 93 -23.78 -7.21 -6.04
C GLU A 93 -25.20 -7.63 -5.63
N GLY A 94 -26.15 -7.58 -6.57
CA GLY A 94 -27.55 -7.91 -6.33
C GLY A 94 -28.34 -6.88 -5.52
N GLN A 95 -27.77 -5.72 -5.16
CA GLN A 95 -28.44 -4.66 -4.43
C GLN A 95 -28.64 -3.41 -5.30
N ASN A 96 -29.75 -2.70 -5.07
CA ASN A 96 -30.07 -1.44 -5.74
C ASN A 96 -29.75 -0.22 -4.86
N GLY A 97 -28.54 -0.10 -4.33
CA GLY A 97 -28.20 1.01 -3.44
C GLY A 97 -26.71 1.31 -3.40
N VAL A 98 -26.35 2.59 -3.26
CA VAL A 98 -24.95 3.00 -3.08
C VAL A 98 -24.61 2.91 -1.60
N ARG A 99 -23.74 1.96 -1.27
CA ARG A 99 -23.24 1.71 0.08
C ARG A 99 -22.03 2.59 0.38
N PHE A 100 -22.05 3.20 1.55
CA PHE A 100 -20.94 3.91 2.19
C PHE A 100 -20.62 3.19 3.50
N ASP A 101 -19.52 2.46 3.54
CA ASP A 101 -19.06 1.87 4.79
C ASP A 101 -18.79 2.96 5.84
N VAL A 102 -19.11 2.68 7.10
CA VAL A 102 -18.75 3.53 8.23
C VAL A 102 -17.72 2.79 9.05
N GLN A 103 -16.51 3.35 9.15
CA GLN A 103 -15.39 2.68 9.80
C GLN A 103 -14.57 3.63 10.67
N HIS A 104 -13.95 3.12 11.72
CA HIS A 104 -13.19 3.96 12.67
C HIS A 104 -11.98 3.24 13.28
N SER A 105 -10.81 3.89 13.25
CA SER A 105 -9.51 3.32 13.68
C SER A 105 -9.46 2.81 15.11
N GLU A 106 -10.23 3.44 16.01
CA GLU A 106 -10.26 3.09 17.44
C GLU A 106 -11.26 2.00 17.80
N VAL A 107 -12.17 1.64 16.90
CA VAL A 107 -13.19 0.62 17.18
C VAL A 107 -12.54 -0.76 17.16
N GLN A 108 -12.36 -1.30 18.36
CA GLN A 108 -11.80 -2.62 18.62
C GLN A 108 -12.49 -3.32 19.80
N ASP A 109 -12.23 -4.61 19.92
CA ASP A 109 -12.57 -5.44 21.06
C ASP A 109 -11.56 -5.25 22.21
N HIS A 110 -11.94 -5.63 23.43
CA HIS A 110 -11.17 -5.35 24.66
C HIS A 110 -11.11 -6.54 25.63
N ARG A 111 -11.17 -7.76 25.11
CA ARG A 111 -11.10 -9.04 25.84
C ARG A 111 -9.69 -9.65 25.79
N PRO A 112 -8.77 -9.28 26.69
CA PRO A 112 -7.39 -9.78 26.67
C PRO A 112 -7.25 -11.23 27.15
N ASP A 113 -8.30 -11.82 27.70
CA ASP A 113 -8.35 -13.18 28.26
C ASP A 113 -8.51 -14.28 27.19
N ILE A 114 -8.82 -13.92 25.95
CA ILE A 114 -8.83 -14.81 24.79
C ILE A 114 -7.73 -14.42 23.79
N ASP A 115 -7.48 -15.24 22.76
CA ASP A 115 -6.46 -14.94 21.74
C ASP A 115 -6.68 -13.53 21.17
N ALA A 116 -5.63 -12.71 21.19
CA ALA A 116 -5.66 -11.30 20.80
C ALA A 116 -6.24 -11.07 19.40
N LYS A 117 -6.11 -12.03 18.49
CA LYS A 117 -6.65 -11.98 17.12
C LYS A 117 -8.19 -12.02 17.08
N TYR A 118 -8.82 -12.38 18.19
CA TYR A 118 -10.26 -12.34 18.39
C TYR A 118 -10.66 -11.34 19.47
N GLY A 119 -9.97 -11.36 20.61
CA GLY A 119 -10.34 -10.58 21.80
C GLY A 119 -9.85 -9.13 21.81
N LEU A 120 -8.88 -8.77 20.98
CA LEU A 120 -8.35 -7.41 20.88
C LEU A 120 -8.35 -6.88 19.44
N CYS A 121 -9.27 -7.40 18.63
CA CYS A 121 -9.32 -7.12 17.20
C CYS A 121 -10.15 -5.89 16.84
N ARG A 122 -9.88 -5.30 15.67
CA ARG A 122 -10.77 -4.29 15.09
C ARG A 122 -12.15 -4.88 14.83
N LEU A 123 -13.20 -4.11 15.12
CA LEU A 123 -14.59 -4.56 14.99
C LEU A 123 -15.29 -3.85 13.82
N PRO A 124 -16.16 -4.56 13.06
CA PRO A 124 -16.98 -3.96 12.04
C PRO A 124 -18.09 -3.11 12.67
N ILE A 125 -18.46 -2.01 12.02
CA ILE A 125 -19.43 -1.03 12.56
C ILE A 125 -20.75 -1.09 11.78
N GLY A 126 -20.71 -0.90 10.47
CA GLY A 126 -21.91 -0.84 9.64
C GLY A 126 -21.72 0.00 8.39
N HIS A 127 -22.82 0.41 7.78
CA HIS A 127 -22.82 1.23 6.57
C HIS A 127 -24.10 2.05 6.43
N LEU A 128 -24.00 3.13 5.67
CA LEU A 128 -25.15 3.85 5.11
C LEU A 128 -25.40 3.38 3.68
N THR A 129 -26.66 3.32 3.29
CA THR A 129 -27.07 3.02 1.91
C THR A 129 -27.94 4.16 1.39
N LEU A 130 -27.51 4.78 0.30
CA LEU A 130 -28.34 5.66 -0.52
C LEU A 130 -29.18 4.80 -1.45
N GLN A 131 -30.47 4.74 -1.18
CA GLN A 131 -31.45 3.98 -1.92
C GLN A 131 -32.15 4.91 -2.92
N PRO A 132 -31.82 4.86 -4.22
CA PRO A 132 -32.58 5.59 -5.23
C PRO A 132 -34.01 5.03 -5.38
N LYS A 133 -34.87 5.82 -6.02
CA LYS A 133 -36.20 5.39 -6.44
C LYS A 133 -36.11 4.47 -7.66
N GLY A 134 -35.30 4.83 -8.65
CA GLY A 134 -35.03 4.02 -9.83
C GLY A 134 -34.03 2.89 -9.57
N THR A 135 -33.85 2.04 -10.57
CA THR A 135 -32.82 1.01 -10.60
C THR A 135 -31.49 1.60 -11.05
N ILE A 136 -30.42 1.46 -10.26
CA ILE A 136 -29.08 1.93 -10.61
C ILE A 136 -28.58 1.18 -11.85
N ILE A 137 -28.24 1.93 -12.89
CA ILE A 137 -27.72 1.39 -14.15
C ILE A 137 -26.26 1.78 -14.40
N ALA A 138 -25.81 2.94 -13.91
CA ALA A 138 -24.45 3.41 -14.14
C ALA A 138 -23.98 4.40 -13.06
N VAL A 139 -22.67 4.59 -13.01
CA VAL A 139 -22.01 5.65 -12.25
C VAL A 139 -20.99 6.35 -13.14
N ASP A 140 -20.81 7.64 -12.90
CA ASP A 140 -19.66 8.41 -13.39
C ASP A 140 -19.05 9.11 -12.18
N TRP A 141 -18.04 8.50 -11.58
CA TRP A 141 -17.39 9.00 -10.38
C TRP A 141 -15.90 9.26 -10.61
N ARG A 142 -15.37 10.21 -9.84
CA ARG A 142 -13.96 10.54 -9.76
C ARG A 142 -13.59 10.75 -8.30
N LEU A 143 -12.49 10.14 -7.87
CA LEU A 143 -11.82 10.53 -6.62
C LEU A 143 -10.77 11.58 -6.98
N ASP A 144 -11.13 12.84 -6.75
CA ASP A 144 -10.31 14.03 -6.98
C ASP A 144 -9.24 14.08 -5.89
N LEU A 145 -8.01 13.69 -6.22
CA LEU A 145 -6.93 13.57 -5.25
C LEU A 145 -6.55 14.92 -4.66
N TRP A 146 -6.48 15.97 -5.48
CA TRP A 146 -6.10 17.32 -5.01
C TRP A 146 -7.05 17.85 -3.95
N ASN A 147 -8.35 17.57 -4.08
CA ASN A 147 -9.35 17.98 -3.09
C ASN A 147 -9.74 16.89 -2.11
N ALA A 148 -9.27 15.65 -2.27
CA ALA A 148 -9.67 14.46 -1.51
C ALA A 148 -11.19 14.23 -1.44
N GLU A 149 -11.87 14.46 -2.56
CA GLU A 149 -13.32 14.39 -2.67
C GLU A 149 -13.74 13.35 -3.72
N LEU A 150 -14.64 12.44 -3.35
CA LEU A 150 -15.41 11.67 -4.32
C LEU A 150 -16.47 12.59 -4.93
N LYS A 151 -16.52 12.69 -6.27
CA LYS A 151 -17.51 13.48 -7.01
C LYS A 151 -18.07 12.68 -8.17
N GLY A 152 -19.35 12.89 -8.49
CA GLY A 152 -19.92 12.31 -9.70
C GLY A 152 -21.43 12.16 -9.66
N THR A 153 -21.93 11.24 -10.48
CA THR A 153 -23.36 10.95 -10.61
C THR A 153 -23.66 9.47 -10.47
N VAL A 154 -24.81 9.16 -9.86
CA VAL A 154 -25.49 7.86 -9.96
C VAL A 154 -26.59 8.01 -10.98
N THR A 155 -26.62 7.15 -11.99
CA THR A 155 -27.68 7.13 -13.01
C THR A 155 -28.59 5.93 -12.76
N THR A 156 -29.88 6.18 -12.81
CA THR A 156 -30.93 5.17 -12.71
C THR A 156 -31.74 5.10 -14.01
N ASP A 157 -32.67 4.16 -14.09
CA ASP A 157 -33.68 4.09 -15.15
C ASP A 157 -34.72 5.24 -15.09
N LEU A 158 -34.79 6.00 -14.00
CA LEU A 158 -35.73 7.11 -13.82
C LEU A 158 -35.07 8.49 -13.92
N GLY A 159 -33.81 8.61 -13.50
CA GLY A 159 -33.12 9.90 -13.40
C GLY A 159 -31.70 9.79 -12.88
N THR A 160 -31.23 10.85 -12.24
CA THR A 160 -29.85 11.01 -11.79
C THR A 160 -29.77 11.60 -10.38
N ILE A 161 -28.70 11.22 -9.67
CA ILE A 161 -28.34 11.78 -8.37
C ILE A 161 -26.88 12.25 -8.43
N GLU A 162 -26.65 13.55 -8.31
CA GLU A 162 -25.29 14.07 -8.09
C GLU A 162 -24.83 13.72 -6.68
N VAL A 163 -23.60 13.22 -6.54
CA VAL A 163 -22.99 12.84 -5.27
C VAL A 163 -21.64 13.54 -5.10
N THR A 164 -21.40 14.06 -3.90
CA THR A 164 -20.06 14.46 -3.45
C THR A 164 -19.85 13.94 -2.03
N ALA A 165 -18.72 13.30 -1.77
CA ALA A 165 -18.41 12.75 -0.45
C ALA A 165 -16.94 12.98 -0.06
N PHE A 166 -16.71 13.28 1.21
CA PHE A 166 -15.36 13.37 1.78
C PHE A 166 -15.41 13.08 3.29
N VAL A 167 -14.29 12.58 3.81
CA VAL A 167 -14.02 12.56 5.26
C VAL A 167 -13.19 13.79 5.57
N HIS A 168 -13.68 14.66 6.46
CA HIS A 168 -13.01 15.93 6.73
C HIS A 168 -11.59 15.69 7.29
N ALA A 169 -10.60 16.43 6.78
CA ALA A 169 -9.19 16.12 7.02
C ALA A 169 -8.75 16.31 8.48
N GLU A 170 -9.39 17.27 9.17
CA GLU A 170 -9.08 17.65 10.57
C GLU A 170 -10.25 17.42 11.54
N ARG A 171 -11.34 16.80 11.09
CA ARG A 171 -12.54 16.59 11.92
C ARG A 171 -13.06 15.19 11.67
N GLU A 172 -13.44 14.48 12.71
CA GLU A 172 -14.02 13.14 12.64
C GLU A 172 -15.47 13.17 12.13
N VAL A 173 -15.70 13.73 10.95
CA VAL A 173 -17.00 13.75 10.31
C VAL A 173 -16.87 13.50 8.82
N MET A 174 -17.66 12.54 8.33
CA MET A 174 -17.87 12.31 6.92
C MET A 174 -19.08 13.12 6.47
N LEU A 175 -18.93 13.80 5.33
CA LEU A 175 -19.99 14.55 4.68
C LEU A 175 -20.32 13.92 3.34
N ILE A 176 -21.60 13.71 3.08
CA ILE A 176 -22.10 13.25 1.79
C ILE A 176 -23.19 14.21 1.33
N ARG A 177 -22.93 14.94 0.24
CA ARG A 177 -23.88 15.81 -0.44
C ARG A 177 -24.54 15.02 -1.57
N VAL A 178 -25.86 14.99 -1.57
CA VAL A 178 -26.66 14.44 -2.67
C VAL A 178 -27.61 15.50 -3.20
N LYS A 179 -27.70 15.57 -4.53
CA LYS A 179 -28.68 16.41 -5.24
C LYS A 179 -29.40 15.53 -6.27
N PRO A 180 -30.52 14.91 -5.88
CA PRO A 180 -31.34 14.17 -6.83
C PRO A 180 -32.06 15.13 -7.79
N ASP A 181 -32.28 14.68 -9.03
CA ASP A 181 -33.18 15.38 -9.94
C ASP A 181 -34.67 15.18 -9.56
N ALA A 182 -35.57 15.62 -10.44
CA ALA A 182 -37.00 15.56 -10.17
C ALA A 182 -37.55 14.14 -10.04
N ALA A 183 -36.97 13.16 -10.74
CA ALA A 183 -37.42 11.78 -10.73
C ALA A 183 -36.87 11.01 -9.52
N GLU A 184 -35.70 11.40 -9.03
CA GLU A 184 -35.00 10.76 -7.91
C GLU A 184 -35.19 11.47 -6.55
N ARG A 185 -36.11 12.44 -6.42
CA ARG A 185 -36.30 13.21 -5.16
C ARG A 185 -36.57 12.35 -3.93
N GLU A 186 -37.15 11.16 -4.13
CA GLU A 186 -37.50 10.21 -3.08
C GLU A 186 -36.32 9.32 -2.63
N ALA A 187 -35.12 9.49 -3.21
CA ALA A 187 -33.94 8.73 -2.81
C ALA A 187 -33.69 8.86 -1.29
N ALA A 188 -33.59 7.75 -0.58
CA ALA A 188 -33.59 7.72 0.89
C ALA A 188 -32.31 7.12 1.46
N TRP A 189 -32.03 7.42 2.73
CA TRP A 189 -30.91 6.85 3.47
C TRP A 189 -31.36 5.79 4.46
N THR A 190 -30.63 4.69 4.52
CA THR A 190 -30.79 3.66 5.56
C THR A 190 -29.43 3.37 6.18
N PHE A 191 -29.36 3.30 7.51
CA PHE A 191 -28.19 2.77 8.21
C PHE A 191 -28.39 1.30 8.54
N THR A 192 -27.38 0.47 8.32
CA THR A 192 -27.36 -0.94 8.69
C THR A 192 -26.14 -1.24 9.55
N ALA A 193 -26.39 -1.60 10.81
CA ALA A 193 -25.36 -2.01 11.74
C ALA A 193 -24.77 -3.37 11.34
N ALA A 194 -23.46 -3.52 11.40
CA ALA A 194 -22.81 -4.81 11.26
C ALA A 194 -22.79 -5.53 12.61
N PRO A 195 -22.85 -6.88 12.63
CA PRO A 195 -22.60 -7.63 13.86
C PRO A 195 -21.20 -7.33 14.39
N SER A 196 -21.10 -6.90 15.65
CA SER A 196 -19.82 -6.55 16.29
C SER A 196 -19.03 -7.81 16.70
N ILE A 197 -18.49 -8.49 15.70
CA ILE A 197 -17.74 -9.75 15.82
C ILE A 197 -16.33 -9.61 15.26
N SER A 198 -15.40 -10.43 15.73
CA SER A 198 -14.08 -10.53 15.15
C SER A 198 -14.18 -10.90 13.66
N PRO A 199 -13.57 -10.14 12.74
CA PRO A 199 -13.52 -10.49 11.32
C PRO A 199 -12.90 -11.87 11.07
N ARG A 200 -12.05 -12.33 11.99
CA ARG A 200 -11.40 -13.63 11.92
C ARG A 200 -12.38 -14.79 12.10
N GLN A 201 -13.57 -14.58 12.69
CA GLN A 201 -14.63 -15.61 12.71
C GLN A 201 -15.13 -15.99 11.32
N ILE A 202 -14.96 -15.10 10.33
CA ILE A 202 -15.34 -15.37 8.94
C ILE A 202 -14.29 -16.25 8.26
N THR A 203 -13.01 -16.06 8.56
CA THR A 203 -11.90 -16.77 7.90
C THR A 203 -11.43 -18.00 8.66
N ASN A 204 -11.56 -18.00 9.99
CA ASN A 204 -11.11 -19.02 10.93
C ASN A 204 -12.10 -19.09 12.11
N PRO A 205 -13.25 -19.73 11.95
CA PRO A 205 -14.27 -19.78 12.99
C PRO A 205 -13.74 -20.49 14.25
N ASP A 206 -13.96 -19.87 15.41
CA ASP A 206 -13.71 -20.49 16.71
C ASP A 206 -15.07 -20.76 17.37
N PRO A 207 -15.44 -22.03 17.60
CA PRO A 207 -16.73 -22.38 18.17
C PRO A 207 -16.96 -21.83 19.59
N ASN A 208 -15.89 -21.41 20.29
CA ASN A 208 -15.98 -20.86 21.64
C ASN A 208 -16.06 -19.33 21.67
N TYR A 209 -15.98 -18.66 20.52
CA TYR A 209 -16.02 -17.21 20.46
C TYR A 209 -17.44 -16.67 20.71
N GLN A 210 -17.55 -15.78 21.69
CA GLN A 210 -18.80 -15.07 21.97
C GLN A 210 -18.85 -13.72 21.20
N PRO A 211 -19.88 -13.48 20.37
CA PRO A 211 -20.14 -12.16 19.79
C PRO A 211 -20.43 -11.09 20.84
N ASN A 212 -20.13 -9.81 20.55
CA ASN A 212 -20.64 -8.71 21.35
C ASN A 212 -22.19 -8.62 21.23
N PRO A 213 -22.89 -8.01 22.21
CA PRO A 213 -24.34 -7.89 22.17
C PRO A 213 -24.81 -7.11 20.92
N PRO A 214 -26.05 -7.24 20.47
CA PRO A 214 -26.55 -6.48 19.33
C PRO A 214 -26.62 -4.98 19.62
N SER A 215 -26.38 -4.16 18.61
CA SER A 215 -26.59 -2.71 18.68
C SER A 215 -28.06 -2.34 18.90
N THR A 216 -28.28 -1.11 19.37
CA THR A 216 -29.60 -0.49 19.52
C THR A 216 -29.65 0.84 18.80
N LEU A 217 -30.78 1.13 18.14
CA LEU A 217 -31.02 2.44 17.53
C LEU A 217 -31.71 3.37 18.52
N LYS A 218 -31.21 4.61 18.62
CA LYS A 218 -31.75 5.69 19.46
C LYS A 218 -31.77 6.99 18.66
N LYS A 219 -32.40 8.02 19.23
CA LYS A 219 -32.40 9.38 18.69
C LYS A 219 -32.12 10.38 19.81
N ASP A 220 -31.27 11.37 19.54
CA ASP A 220 -31.08 12.57 20.38
C ASP A 220 -31.41 13.82 19.56
N GLY A 221 -32.58 14.41 19.83
CA GLY A 221 -33.16 15.45 18.99
C GLY A 221 -33.36 14.95 17.55
N ASP A 222 -32.56 15.46 16.62
CA ASP A 222 -32.56 15.07 15.20
C ASP A 222 -31.40 14.16 14.80
N VAL A 223 -30.47 13.89 15.72
CA VAL A 223 -29.33 13.01 15.48
C VAL A 223 -29.78 11.57 15.71
N GLN A 224 -29.59 10.72 14.70
CA GLN A 224 -29.79 9.28 14.81
C GLN A 224 -28.55 8.64 15.40
N LEU A 225 -28.72 7.68 16.31
CA LEU A 225 -27.64 6.99 17.00
C LEU A 225 -27.79 5.48 16.83
N CYS A 226 -26.72 4.80 16.42
CA CYS A 226 -26.57 3.36 16.57
C CYS A 226 -25.56 3.09 17.69
N VAL A 227 -26.05 2.63 18.84
CA VAL A 227 -25.27 2.38 20.05
C VAL A 227 -24.93 0.90 20.12
N GLN A 228 -23.65 0.57 20.09
CA GLN A 228 -23.14 -0.79 20.05
C GLN A 228 -22.32 -1.09 21.31
N PRO A 229 -22.91 -1.79 22.30
CA PRO A 229 -22.23 -2.13 23.54
C PRO A 229 -21.16 -3.20 23.33
N LEU A 230 -20.19 -3.26 24.23
CA LEU A 230 -19.14 -4.28 24.28
C LEU A 230 -19.31 -5.18 25.51
N LEU A 231 -18.90 -6.46 25.42
CA LEU A 231 -19.11 -7.44 26.51
C LEU A 231 -18.42 -7.07 27.83
N VAL A 232 -17.27 -6.40 27.76
CA VAL A 232 -16.40 -6.10 28.91
C VAL A 232 -16.47 -4.64 29.33
N GLY A 233 -17.57 -3.96 28.99
CA GLY A 233 -17.77 -2.54 29.24
C GLY A 233 -17.36 -1.67 28.06
N GLY A 234 -17.89 -0.45 28.03
CA GLY A 234 -17.71 0.48 26.94
C GLY A 234 -18.64 0.22 25.76
N HIS A 235 -18.59 1.10 24.77
CA HIS A 235 -19.38 1.03 23.56
C HIS A 235 -18.78 1.86 22.45
N TYR A 236 -19.29 1.70 21.24
CA TYR A 236 -19.12 2.69 20.19
C TYR A 236 -20.47 3.13 19.63
N VAL A 237 -20.51 4.36 19.16
CA VAL A 237 -21.74 5.03 18.70
C VAL A 237 -21.51 5.59 17.32
N THR A 238 -22.29 5.12 16.36
CA THR A 238 -22.40 5.79 15.05
C THR A 238 -23.51 6.81 15.14
N ALA A 239 -23.17 8.09 14.94
CA ALA A 239 -24.15 9.17 14.90
C ALA A 239 -24.25 9.74 13.49
N TYR A 240 -25.47 9.96 13.01
CA TYR A 240 -25.71 10.52 11.69
C TYR A 240 -26.95 11.42 11.63
N GLN A 241 -26.93 12.39 10.72
CA GLN A 241 -28.03 13.31 10.49
C GLN A 241 -28.01 13.84 9.06
N GLU A 242 -29.17 13.86 8.39
CA GLU A 242 -29.37 14.56 7.13
C GLU A 242 -29.89 15.98 7.37
N VAL A 243 -29.35 16.95 6.62
CA VAL A 243 -29.79 18.36 6.64
C VAL A 243 -29.92 18.86 5.21
N THR A 244 -31.05 19.49 4.88
CA THR A 244 -31.27 20.11 3.56
C THR A 244 -30.89 21.59 3.59
N ARG A 245 -30.14 22.07 2.59
CA ARG A 245 -29.77 23.48 2.37
C ARG A 245 -29.74 23.78 0.88
N ASP A 246 -30.43 24.84 0.45
CA ASP A 246 -30.40 25.30 -0.95
C ASP A 246 -30.65 24.18 -1.98
N ASP A 247 -31.66 23.34 -1.71
CA ASP A 247 -32.04 22.14 -2.49
C ASP A 247 -30.99 21.00 -2.54
N GLU A 248 -29.95 21.07 -1.71
CA GLU A 248 -28.98 20.00 -1.52
C GLU A 248 -29.19 19.31 -0.18
N ARG A 249 -29.08 17.98 -0.15
CA ARG A 249 -29.16 17.20 1.08
C ARG A 249 -27.77 16.77 1.52
N TRP A 250 -27.43 17.09 2.76
CA TRP A 250 -26.12 16.81 3.35
C TRP A 250 -26.28 15.81 4.49
N MET A 251 -25.71 14.62 4.32
CA MET A 251 -25.57 13.62 5.37
C MET A 251 -24.26 13.84 6.12
N TYR A 252 -24.34 13.95 7.44
CA TYR A 252 -23.20 14.05 8.36
C TYR A 252 -23.11 12.75 9.15
N VAL A 253 -21.91 12.18 9.26
CA VAL A 253 -21.69 10.88 9.91
C VAL A 253 -20.42 10.94 10.75
N THR A 254 -20.46 10.41 11.97
CA THR A 254 -19.31 10.25 12.87
C THR A 254 -19.42 8.94 13.62
N VAL A 255 -18.29 8.44 14.09
CA VAL A 255 -18.23 7.37 15.09
C VAL A 255 -17.53 7.93 16.32
N ALA A 256 -17.98 7.57 17.51
CA ALA A 256 -17.22 7.75 18.73
C ALA A 256 -17.05 6.40 19.43
N HIS A 257 -15.91 6.18 20.07
CA HIS A 257 -15.59 4.98 20.84
C HIS A 257 -15.26 5.37 22.28
N SER A 258 -15.65 4.53 23.25
CA SER A 258 -15.21 4.67 24.63
C SER A 258 -15.13 3.32 25.34
N HIS A 259 -14.07 3.12 26.12
CA HIS A 259 -13.87 1.94 26.97
C HIS A 259 -12.98 2.31 28.17
N PRO A 260 -13.27 1.83 29.40
CA PRO A 260 -14.36 0.91 29.75
C PRO A 260 -15.71 1.60 30.01
N GLU A 261 -15.77 2.93 30.04
CA GLU A 261 -17.01 3.65 30.29
C GLU A 261 -17.87 3.82 29.03
N GLU A 262 -19.19 3.86 29.20
CA GLU A 262 -20.18 4.09 28.13
C GLU A 262 -20.41 5.59 27.89
N THR A 263 -19.38 6.33 27.48
CA THR A 263 -19.43 7.79 27.34
C THR A 263 -19.50 8.30 25.88
N ALA A 264 -19.33 7.43 24.88
CA ALA A 264 -19.28 7.79 23.46
C ALA A 264 -20.54 8.47 22.85
N GLU A 265 -21.73 8.35 23.44
CA GLU A 265 -22.96 8.99 22.89
C GLU A 265 -22.82 10.52 22.82
N ALA A 266 -22.40 11.16 23.92
CA ALA A 266 -22.32 12.62 23.99
C ALA A 266 -21.25 13.23 23.06
N PRO A 267 -20.02 12.69 22.96
CA PRO A 267 -19.06 13.06 21.91
C PRO A 267 -19.64 12.96 20.49
N ALA A 268 -20.31 11.85 20.15
CA ALA A 268 -20.86 11.64 18.81
C ALA A 268 -21.91 12.72 18.45
N VAL A 269 -22.86 13.00 19.35
CA VAL A 269 -23.87 14.05 19.16
C VAL A 269 -23.24 15.44 19.05
N ARG A 270 -22.21 15.73 19.86
CA ARG A 270 -21.48 17.01 19.80
C ARG A 270 -20.76 17.18 18.47
N THR A 271 -20.13 16.14 17.93
CA THR A 271 -19.44 16.20 16.63
C THR A 271 -20.41 16.53 15.50
N ILE A 272 -21.55 15.82 15.41
CA ILE A 272 -22.59 16.10 14.42
C ILE A 272 -23.15 17.52 14.58
N THR A 273 -23.51 17.91 15.80
CA THR A 273 -24.10 19.23 16.08
C THR A 273 -23.13 20.37 15.77
N SER A 274 -21.86 20.20 16.11
CA SER A 274 -20.79 21.15 15.80
C SER A 274 -20.60 21.26 14.28
N ALA A 275 -20.50 20.14 13.56
CA ALA A 275 -20.32 20.14 12.10
C ALA A 275 -21.49 20.83 11.39
N ARG A 276 -22.74 20.41 11.68
CA ARG A 276 -23.93 20.98 11.03
C ARG A 276 -24.21 22.43 11.42
N SER A 277 -23.65 22.96 12.51
CA SER A 277 -23.82 24.39 12.86
C SER A 277 -23.07 25.32 11.89
N ARG A 278 -22.15 24.78 11.08
CA ARG A 278 -21.33 25.52 10.12
C ARG A 278 -21.96 25.49 8.71
N PRO A 279 -21.65 26.47 7.84
CA PRO A 279 -21.94 26.35 6.41
C PRO A 279 -21.14 25.19 5.79
N PRO A 280 -21.73 24.34 4.92
CA PRO A 280 -20.99 23.28 4.24
C PRO A 280 -19.78 23.79 3.46
N SER A 281 -19.89 24.97 2.84
CA SER A 281 -18.78 25.62 2.12
C SER A 281 -17.54 25.87 2.99
N LEU A 282 -17.71 26.15 4.28
CA LEU A 282 -16.60 26.32 5.22
C LEU A 282 -15.91 24.98 5.51
N LEU A 283 -16.68 23.90 5.70
CA LEU A 283 -16.14 22.56 5.93
C LEU A 283 -15.39 22.03 4.70
N VAL A 284 -15.93 22.26 3.51
CA VAL A 284 -15.24 21.96 2.24
C VAL A 284 -13.94 22.76 2.13
N LYS A 285 -13.97 24.05 2.45
CA LYS A 285 -12.77 24.89 2.39
C LYS A 285 -11.69 24.38 3.35
N THR A 286 -12.00 24.16 4.63
CA THR A 286 -10.98 23.74 5.61
C THR A 286 -10.44 22.34 5.33
N HIS A 287 -11.27 21.45 4.77
CA HIS A 287 -10.80 20.15 4.27
C HIS A 287 -9.80 20.32 3.12
N ARG A 288 -10.14 21.13 2.10
CA ARG A 288 -9.26 21.39 0.96
C ARG A 288 -7.97 22.10 1.36
N ASP A 289 -8.05 23.10 2.25
CA ASP A 289 -6.88 23.84 2.74
C ASP A 289 -5.83 22.87 3.32
N TRP A 290 -6.26 21.83 4.05
CA TRP A 290 -5.36 20.82 4.58
C TRP A 290 -4.67 20.01 3.47
N TRP A 291 -5.44 19.50 2.48
CA TRP A 291 -4.90 18.73 1.37
C TRP A 291 -4.00 19.57 0.45
N HIS A 292 -4.35 20.83 0.23
CA HIS A 292 -3.57 21.78 -0.56
C HIS A 292 -2.28 22.19 0.14
N ALA A 293 -2.20 22.08 1.47
CA ALA A 293 -0.95 22.22 2.22
C ALA A 293 -0.16 20.90 2.32
N PHE A 294 -0.84 19.76 2.22
CA PHE A 294 -0.24 18.43 2.29
C PHE A 294 0.62 18.16 1.05
N TYR A 295 0.03 18.05 -0.13
CA TYR A 295 0.74 17.62 -1.34
C TYR A 295 2.00 18.44 -1.70
N PRO A 296 2.05 19.78 -1.55
CA PRO A 296 3.22 20.56 -1.92
C PRO A 296 4.49 20.33 -1.07
N LYS A 297 4.43 19.51 -0.01
CA LYS A 297 5.60 19.21 0.84
C LYS A 297 6.73 18.51 0.09
N SER A 298 6.41 17.68 -0.90
CA SER A 298 7.39 17.08 -1.82
C SER A 298 6.75 16.76 -3.17
N PHE A 299 7.57 16.58 -4.20
CA PHE A 299 7.09 16.25 -5.53
C PHE A 299 8.00 15.25 -6.22
N ILE A 300 7.39 14.23 -6.83
CA ILE A 300 8.05 13.23 -7.68
C ILE A 300 7.26 13.14 -8.99
N SER A 301 7.98 13.10 -10.12
CA SER A 301 7.39 12.81 -11.42
C SER A 301 8.30 11.85 -12.20
N VAL A 302 7.68 10.80 -12.72
CA VAL A 302 8.30 9.74 -13.54
C VAL A 302 7.49 9.56 -14.82
N PRO A 303 8.08 9.04 -15.91
CA PRO A 303 7.42 9.04 -17.20
C PRO A 303 6.52 7.80 -17.43
N ASP A 304 6.43 6.89 -16.44
CA ASP A 304 5.45 5.80 -16.35
C ASP A 304 4.19 6.28 -15.66
N GLN A 305 3.13 6.52 -16.45
CA GLN A 305 1.88 7.10 -15.96
C GLN A 305 1.17 6.19 -14.95
N ARG A 306 1.25 4.87 -15.13
CA ARG A 306 0.54 3.92 -14.26
C ARG A 306 1.18 3.88 -12.87
N LEU A 307 2.51 3.80 -12.81
CA LEU A 307 3.26 3.81 -11.55
C LEU A 307 3.28 5.20 -10.91
N GLN A 308 3.34 6.29 -11.70
CA GLN A 308 3.20 7.64 -11.17
C GLN A 308 1.84 7.81 -10.48
N SER A 309 0.74 7.43 -11.15
CA SER A 309 -0.60 7.50 -10.55
C SER A 309 -0.68 6.63 -9.30
N PHE A 310 -0.14 5.41 -9.35
CA PHE A 310 -0.11 4.50 -8.22
C PHE A 310 0.58 5.12 -6.99
N TYR A 311 1.74 5.77 -7.17
CA TYR A 311 2.47 6.47 -6.12
C TYR A 311 1.63 7.56 -5.43
N TRP A 312 1.02 8.46 -6.21
CA TRP A 312 0.22 9.57 -5.65
C TRP A 312 -1.06 9.08 -4.95
N ILE A 313 -1.63 7.97 -5.42
CA ILE A 313 -2.74 7.29 -4.73
C ILE A 313 -2.28 6.68 -3.41
N GLN A 314 -1.06 6.15 -3.32
CA GLN A 314 -0.53 5.65 -2.04
C GLN A 314 -0.28 6.79 -1.04
N LEU A 315 0.18 7.94 -1.53
CA LEU A 315 0.36 9.12 -0.68
C LEU A 315 -0.99 9.64 -0.15
N TYR A 316 -2.02 9.65 -0.98
CA TYR A 316 -3.40 9.90 -0.53
C TYR A 316 -3.87 8.86 0.49
N LYS A 317 -3.59 7.57 0.24
CA LYS A 317 -4.02 6.46 1.09
C LYS A 317 -3.42 6.55 2.49
N ILE A 318 -2.11 6.76 2.61
CA ILE A 318 -1.47 6.86 3.94
C ILE A 318 -1.97 8.10 4.70
N ALA A 319 -2.17 9.23 4.01
CA ALA A 319 -2.82 10.41 4.55
C ALA A 319 -4.34 10.26 4.76
N SER A 320 -4.94 9.15 4.38
CA SER A 320 -6.31 8.82 4.76
C SER A 320 -6.33 7.75 5.87
N ALA A 321 -5.22 7.05 6.09
CA ALA A 321 -5.11 5.89 6.96
C ALA A 321 -4.51 6.18 8.33
N THR A 322 -3.67 7.21 8.46
CA THR A 322 -3.01 7.53 9.75
C THR A 322 -2.72 9.03 9.93
N ARG A 323 -2.50 9.43 11.17
CA ARG A 323 -2.02 10.74 11.65
C ARG A 323 -1.14 10.47 12.86
N GLU A 324 -0.24 11.39 13.22
CA GLU A 324 0.53 11.30 14.46
C GLU A 324 -0.34 10.96 15.70
N HIS A 325 -1.52 11.57 15.82
CA HIS A 325 -2.46 11.36 16.93
C HIS A 325 -3.45 10.20 16.72
N ALA A 326 -3.48 9.57 15.54
CA ALA A 326 -4.32 8.41 15.29
C ALA A 326 -3.67 7.13 15.89
N PRO A 327 -4.43 6.03 16.05
CA PRO A 327 -3.87 4.73 16.35
C PRO A 327 -2.80 4.30 15.33
N VAL A 328 -1.80 3.54 15.77
CA VAL A 328 -0.94 2.81 14.83
C VAL A 328 -1.81 1.93 13.93
N MET A 329 -1.58 2.00 12.62
CA MET A 329 -2.34 1.26 11.62
C MET A 329 -2.40 -0.24 11.94
N ALA A 330 -3.63 -0.75 11.99
CA ALA A 330 -3.87 -2.17 11.79
C ALA A 330 -3.61 -2.53 10.33
N THR A 331 -3.46 -3.83 10.02
CA THR A 331 -3.14 -4.27 8.65
C THR A 331 -4.16 -3.81 7.60
N THR A 332 -5.37 -3.41 7.99
CA THR A 332 -6.41 -2.91 7.07
C THR A 332 -6.50 -1.39 7.01
N GLY A 333 -5.61 -0.68 7.71
CA GLY A 333 -5.77 0.73 8.01
C GLY A 333 -7.10 0.99 8.73
N PRO A 334 -7.82 2.08 8.41
CA PRO A 334 -9.16 2.31 8.92
C PRO A 334 -10.25 1.54 8.13
N TRP A 335 -9.94 0.92 6.99
CA TRP A 335 -10.88 0.22 6.09
C TRP A 335 -10.94 -1.29 6.33
N LEU A 336 -11.29 -1.70 7.55
CA LEU A 336 -11.66 -3.06 7.92
C LEU A 336 -12.67 -3.70 6.96
N GLN A 337 -12.30 -4.87 6.46
CA GLN A 337 -13.15 -5.81 5.73
C GLN A 337 -12.90 -7.21 6.31
N PRO A 338 -13.70 -8.24 5.97
CA PRO A 338 -13.42 -9.60 6.41
C PRO A 338 -11.96 -10.01 6.15
N THR A 339 -11.24 -10.32 7.22
CA THR A 339 -9.79 -10.58 7.19
C THR A 339 -9.38 -11.53 8.30
N GLY A 340 -8.36 -12.34 8.02
CA GLY A 340 -7.67 -13.14 9.03
C GLY A 340 -6.77 -12.31 9.94
N TRP A 341 -6.42 -11.08 9.57
CA TRP A 341 -5.44 -10.26 10.32
C TRP A 341 -6.03 -8.97 10.89
N PRO A 342 -7.08 -9.01 11.73
CA PRO A 342 -7.86 -7.83 12.10
C PRO A 342 -7.18 -6.88 13.10
N ASN A 343 -5.86 -6.97 13.30
CA ASN A 343 -5.10 -6.19 14.29
C ASN A 343 -3.81 -5.62 13.66
N ILE A 344 -2.85 -5.26 14.51
CA ILE A 344 -1.51 -4.79 14.12
C ILE A 344 -0.54 -5.97 14.08
N TRP A 345 0.31 -6.04 13.06
CA TRP A 345 1.32 -7.08 12.85
C TRP A 345 2.73 -6.51 12.84
N TRP A 346 3.57 -6.98 13.76
CA TRP A 346 4.88 -6.39 14.06
C TRP A 346 6.06 -7.10 13.42
N ASN A 347 5.80 -8.23 12.76
CA ASN A 347 6.83 -9.10 12.20
C ASN A 347 7.11 -8.85 10.72
N LEU A 348 6.56 -7.75 10.15
CA LEU A 348 6.84 -7.17 8.82
C LEU A 348 5.95 -5.94 8.55
N ASN A 349 4.65 -6.04 8.84
CA ASN A 349 3.64 -5.13 8.27
C ASN A 349 3.78 -3.67 8.72
N VAL A 350 3.82 -3.44 10.03
CA VAL A 350 3.99 -2.08 10.59
C VAL A 350 5.25 -1.40 10.07
N GLN A 351 6.31 -2.14 9.78
CA GLN A 351 7.52 -1.53 9.24
C GLN A 351 7.28 -0.99 7.82
N LEU A 352 6.68 -1.79 6.94
CA LEU A 352 6.36 -1.43 5.57
C LEU A 352 5.35 -0.27 5.47
N GLU A 353 4.41 -0.22 6.42
CA GLU A 353 3.36 0.78 6.51
C GLU A 353 3.86 2.23 6.60
N TYR A 354 5.02 2.47 7.24
CA TYR A 354 5.47 3.82 7.58
C TYR A 354 6.74 4.28 6.83
N TRP A 355 7.44 3.44 6.06
CA TRP A 355 8.70 3.86 5.43
C TRP A 355 8.55 5.08 4.52
N MET A 356 7.50 5.08 3.68
CA MET A 356 7.32 6.11 2.65
C MET A 356 7.12 7.53 3.21
N ILE A 357 6.67 7.69 4.47
CA ILE A 357 6.43 9.01 5.08
C ILE A 357 7.72 9.82 5.23
N ASN A 358 8.85 9.11 5.33
CA ASN A 358 10.17 9.72 5.50
C ASN A 358 10.58 10.45 4.23
N GLY A 359 10.73 9.72 3.12
CA GLY A 359 11.17 10.27 1.83
C GLY A 359 10.20 11.29 1.25
N SER A 360 8.90 11.01 1.36
CA SER A 360 7.83 11.92 0.89
C SER A 360 7.66 13.19 1.74
N ASN A 361 8.44 13.37 2.81
CA ASN A 361 8.42 14.56 3.66
C ASN A 361 7.08 14.76 4.42
N HIS A 362 6.49 13.67 4.92
CA HIS A 362 5.18 13.63 5.60
C HIS A 362 5.25 13.01 7.00
N LEU A 363 6.19 13.49 7.81
CA LEU A 363 6.45 12.98 9.16
C LEU A 363 5.27 13.22 10.14
N GLU A 364 4.33 14.12 9.83
CA GLU A 364 3.07 14.29 10.57
C GLU A 364 2.15 13.06 10.55
N LEU A 365 2.52 12.00 9.81
CA LEU A 365 1.81 10.74 9.71
C LEU A 365 2.42 9.63 10.59
N ASP A 366 3.48 9.92 11.36
CA ASP A 366 4.13 8.93 12.23
C ASP A 366 3.36 8.69 13.54
N ALA A 367 2.41 7.76 13.50
CA ALA A 367 1.73 7.26 14.71
C ALA A 367 2.59 6.27 15.50
N LEU A 368 3.53 5.59 14.84
CA LEU A 368 4.29 4.46 15.40
C LEU A 368 5.19 4.91 16.55
N THR A 369 5.94 5.99 16.36
CA THR A 369 6.84 6.53 17.39
C THR A 369 6.09 6.84 18.68
N ARG A 370 4.94 7.53 18.56
CA ARG A 370 4.07 7.85 19.71
C ARG A 370 3.51 6.58 20.36
N THR A 371 3.02 5.61 19.58
CA THR A 371 2.47 4.38 20.14
C THR A 371 3.50 3.61 20.99
N LEU A 372 4.74 3.49 20.52
CA LEU A 372 5.78 2.80 21.28
C LEU A 372 6.17 3.58 22.55
N ASP A 373 6.18 4.91 22.48
CA ASP A 373 6.47 5.77 23.62
C ASP A 373 5.39 5.71 24.71
N GLU A 374 4.12 5.88 24.34
CA GLU A 374 3.01 5.91 25.29
C GLU A 374 2.75 4.55 25.95
N ASN A 375 3.17 3.44 25.32
CA ASN A 375 2.90 2.07 25.76
C ASN A 375 4.15 1.31 26.28
N ARG A 376 5.20 2.02 26.71
CA ARG A 376 6.44 1.41 27.25
C ARG A 376 6.20 0.31 28.28
N GLN A 377 5.27 0.51 29.21
CA GLN A 377 4.99 -0.47 30.26
C GLN A 377 4.39 -1.75 29.69
N VAL A 378 3.50 -1.65 28.69
CA VAL A 378 2.95 -2.82 27.98
C VAL A 378 4.07 -3.62 27.30
N LEU A 379 5.00 -2.93 26.66
CA LEU A 379 6.17 -3.55 26.03
C LEU A 379 7.07 -4.28 27.06
N ILE A 380 7.23 -3.71 28.26
CA ILE A 380 7.94 -4.37 29.37
C ILE A 380 7.15 -5.60 29.83
N ASP A 381 5.84 -5.50 29.97
CA ASP A 381 5.02 -6.61 30.47
C ASP A 381 4.91 -7.80 29.51
N HIS A 382 5.25 -7.61 28.23
CA HIS A 382 5.37 -8.70 27.27
C HIS A 382 6.53 -9.64 27.52
N VAL A 383 7.64 -9.18 28.11
CA VAL A 383 8.75 -10.10 28.44
C VAL A 383 8.41 -10.90 29.70
N PRO A 384 8.90 -12.15 29.84
CA PRO A 384 8.73 -12.93 31.06
C PRO A 384 9.23 -12.18 32.30
N GLU A 385 8.54 -12.34 33.42
CA GLU A 385 8.71 -11.53 34.65
C GLU A 385 10.17 -11.39 35.09
N GLN A 386 10.95 -12.48 35.01
CA GLN A 386 12.36 -12.51 35.41
C GLN A 386 13.29 -11.60 34.59
N TYR A 387 12.86 -11.08 33.43
CA TYR A 387 13.64 -10.20 32.55
C TYR A 387 13.11 -8.75 32.51
N ARG A 388 11.98 -8.44 33.16
CA ARG A 388 11.31 -7.12 33.03
C ARG A 388 12.11 -5.95 33.58
N SER A 389 13.06 -6.21 34.46
CA SER A 389 13.91 -5.18 35.07
C SER A 389 14.62 -4.32 34.03
N ASP A 390 15.08 -4.94 32.93
CA ASP A 390 15.91 -4.28 31.92
C ASP A 390 15.50 -4.58 30.47
N SER A 391 14.45 -5.37 30.24
CA SER A 391 14.04 -5.82 28.91
C SER A 391 12.62 -5.36 28.55
N ALA A 392 12.31 -5.35 27.24
CA ALA A 392 11.00 -5.06 26.67
C ALA A 392 10.85 -5.75 25.30
N GLY A 393 9.63 -5.98 24.84
CA GLY A 393 9.37 -6.61 23.55
C GLY A 393 7.91 -6.51 23.10
N VAL A 394 7.63 -6.97 21.89
CA VAL A 394 6.27 -7.06 21.35
C VAL A 394 6.10 -8.39 20.63
N SER A 395 4.97 -9.06 20.83
CA SER A 395 4.65 -10.29 20.11
C SER A 395 4.33 -10.03 18.65
N ARG A 396 4.08 -11.11 17.87
CA ARG A 396 3.78 -11.03 16.44
C ARG A 396 2.64 -10.07 16.11
N SER A 397 1.62 -10.01 16.96
CA SER A 397 0.43 -9.18 16.75
C SER A 397 -0.06 -8.57 18.06
N SER A 398 -0.61 -7.37 17.98
CA SER A 398 -1.19 -6.66 19.13
C SER A 398 -2.40 -5.84 18.73
N ASP A 399 -3.07 -5.24 19.71
CA ASP A 399 -3.96 -4.11 19.49
C ASP A 399 -3.22 -2.77 19.41
N MET A 400 -3.95 -1.66 19.30
CA MET A 400 -3.38 -0.32 19.12
C MET A 400 -2.58 0.20 20.30
N TYR A 401 -2.68 -0.43 21.47
CA TYR A 401 -1.92 -0.10 22.67
C TYR A 401 -0.71 -1.03 22.83
N ALA A 402 -0.33 -1.73 21.76
CA ALA A 402 0.67 -2.78 21.77
C ALA A 402 0.36 -3.93 22.73
N ARG A 403 -0.91 -4.19 23.12
CA ARG A 403 -1.26 -5.34 23.99
C ARG A 403 -1.41 -6.62 23.15
N GLY A 404 -0.73 -7.69 23.55
CA GLY A 404 -0.78 -8.97 22.86
C GLY A 404 -0.30 -10.13 23.72
N ALA A 405 0.10 -11.22 23.07
CA ALA A 405 0.67 -12.37 23.75
C ALA A 405 2.03 -12.03 24.38
N ARG A 406 2.37 -12.69 25.50
CA ARG A 406 3.72 -12.61 26.08
C ARG A 406 4.74 -13.29 25.17
N LEU A 407 5.98 -12.81 25.22
CA LEU A 407 7.12 -13.42 24.53
C LEU A 407 7.56 -14.70 25.22
N GLY A 408 8.04 -15.66 24.42
CA GLY A 408 8.71 -16.86 24.91
C GLY A 408 10.21 -16.64 25.16
N ILE A 409 10.87 -17.60 25.79
CA ILE A 409 12.28 -17.53 26.18
C ILE A 409 13.15 -18.23 25.12
N PRO A 410 14.12 -17.56 24.49
CA PRO A 410 15.04 -18.19 23.53
C PRO A 410 15.68 -19.46 24.08
N GLY A 411 15.77 -20.50 23.23
CA GLY A 411 16.18 -21.85 23.64
C GLY A 411 15.09 -22.70 24.30
N GLN A 412 13.95 -22.12 24.69
CA GLN A 412 12.75 -22.84 25.13
C GLN A 412 11.69 -22.80 24.02
N GLY A 413 11.85 -23.70 23.04
CA GLY A 413 11.07 -23.68 21.80
C GLY A 413 11.70 -22.75 20.76
N ALA A 414 10.86 -22.05 19.99
CA ALA A 414 11.31 -21.11 18.96
C ALA A 414 10.47 -19.82 19.06
N PRO A 415 10.78 -18.94 20.03
CA PRO A 415 10.08 -17.67 20.17
C PRO A 415 10.56 -16.64 19.15
N GLU A 416 9.64 -15.79 18.72
CA GLU A 416 9.88 -14.65 17.84
C GLU A 416 10.06 -13.40 18.71
N ILE A 417 11.29 -12.89 18.83
CA ILE A 417 11.64 -11.87 19.83
C ILE A 417 12.12 -10.54 19.24
N GLY A 418 12.50 -10.50 17.96
CA GLY A 418 13.06 -9.31 17.31
C GLY A 418 12.07 -8.21 16.91
N ASN A 419 10.76 -8.42 17.06
CA ASN A 419 9.74 -7.53 16.48
C ASN A 419 9.81 -6.09 17.01
N LEU A 420 10.11 -5.90 18.30
CA LEU A 420 10.28 -4.56 18.86
C LEU A 420 11.53 -3.87 18.29
N THR A 421 12.65 -4.59 18.21
CA THR A 421 13.89 -4.07 17.61
C THR A 421 13.65 -3.63 16.17
N TRP A 422 12.90 -4.41 15.39
CA TRP A 422 12.59 -4.03 14.01
C TRP A 422 11.64 -2.83 13.94
N ALA A 423 10.62 -2.74 14.78
CA ALA A 423 9.75 -1.56 14.85
C ALA A 423 10.54 -0.29 15.24
N LEU A 424 11.53 -0.41 16.13
CA LEU A 424 12.42 0.69 16.51
C LEU A 424 13.35 1.14 15.37
N HIS A 425 13.56 0.32 14.33
CA HIS A 425 14.22 0.80 13.11
C HIS A 425 13.41 1.90 12.42
N ASN A 426 12.07 1.81 12.42
CA ASN A 426 11.23 2.89 11.88
C ASN A 426 11.33 4.16 12.74
N VAL A 427 11.40 4.05 14.07
CA VAL A 427 11.65 5.20 14.97
C VAL A 427 13.02 5.81 14.72
N TRP A 428 14.04 4.99 14.47
CA TRP A 428 15.36 5.45 14.02
C TRP A 428 15.25 6.21 12.71
N LEU A 429 14.51 5.72 11.71
CA LEU A 429 14.30 6.45 10.46
C LEU A 429 13.61 7.79 10.69
N SER A 430 12.59 7.86 11.55
CA SER A 430 11.95 9.13 11.93
C SER A 430 12.94 10.11 12.56
N TYR A 431 13.78 9.65 13.50
CA TYR A 431 14.88 10.45 14.04
C TYR A 431 15.85 10.88 12.94
N ARG A 432 16.30 9.98 12.06
CA ARG A 432 17.31 10.31 11.03
C ARG A 432 16.81 11.31 10.00
N HIS A 433 15.51 11.32 9.70
CA HIS A 433 14.91 12.25 8.75
C HIS A 433 14.53 13.60 9.38
N THR A 434 14.38 13.68 10.70
CA THR A 434 14.12 14.94 11.45
C THR A 434 15.38 15.54 12.08
N MET A 435 16.32 14.68 12.45
CA MET A 435 17.39 14.89 13.42
C MET A 435 16.87 15.42 14.77
N ASP A 436 15.65 15.02 15.15
CA ASP A 436 15.06 15.40 16.44
C ASP A 436 15.68 14.56 17.57
N THR A 437 16.54 15.21 18.36
CA THR A 437 17.24 14.53 19.45
C THR A 437 16.33 14.08 20.58
N ASP A 438 15.09 14.58 20.67
CA ASP A 438 14.15 14.17 21.72
C ASP A 438 13.56 12.80 21.37
N VAL A 439 13.26 12.53 20.09
CA VAL A 439 12.90 11.18 19.62
C VAL A 439 14.03 10.17 19.92
N LEU A 440 15.29 10.56 19.66
CA LEU A 440 16.45 9.72 19.94
C LEU A 440 16.61 9.44 21.43
N ARG A 441 16.55 10.49 22.26
CA ARG A 441 16.83 10.45 23.70
C ARG A 441 15.72 9.78 24.48
N ASP A 442 14.49 10.18 24.20
CA ASP A 442 13.36 9.87 25.07
C ASP A 442 12.70 8.58 24.60
N VAL A 443 12.59 8.32 23.30
CA VAL A 443 11.90 7.13 22.75
C VAL A 443 12.88 6.04 22.35
N LEU A 444 13.71 6.29 21.32
CA LEU A 444 14.49 5.24 20.67
C LEU A 444 15.53 4.62 21.61
N PHE A 445 16.43 5.43 22.19
CA PHE A 445 17.54 4.93 23.00
C PHE A 445 17.07 4.03 24.17
N PRO A 446 16.13 4.45 25.04
CA PRO A 446 15.72 3.62 26.17
C PRO A 446 14.97 2.35 25.75
N LEU A 447 14.12 2.41 24.72
CA LEU A 447 13.41 1.22 24.24
C LEU A 447 14.34 0.25 23.51
N LEU A 448 15.23 0.74 22.65
CA LEU A 448 16.21 -0.10 21.95
C LEU A 448 17.16 -0.77 22.93
N ARG A 449 17.61 -0.03 23.95
CA ARG A 449 18.43 -0.59 25.04
C ARG A 449 17.74 -1.79 25.69
N ARG A 450 16.45 -1.64 26.02
CA ARG A 450 15.65 -2.73 26.61
C ARG A 450 15.43 -3.90 25.64
N SER A 451 15.15 -3.62 24.37
CA SER A 451 14.97 -4.66 23.35
C SER A 451 16.26 -5.48 23.16
N ILE A 452 17.42 -4.81 23.11
CA ILE A 452 18.73 -5.47 22.99
C ILE A 452 19.12 -6.23 24.25
N ASN A 453 18.83 -5.72 25.45
CA ASN A 453 19.10 -6.43 26.69
C ASN A 453 18.42 -7.81 26.73
N TYR A 454 17.24 -7.95 26.10
CA TYR A 454 16.59 -9.24 26.01
C TYR A 454 17.48 -10.27 25.29
N TYR A 455 18.11 -9.92 24.17
CA TYR A 455 19.09 -10.80 23.53
C TYR A 455 20.31 -11.10 24.41
N LEU A 456 20.81 -10.09 25.14
CA LEU A 456 22.04 -10.23 25.94
C LEU A 456 21.93 -11.31 27.03
N HIS A 457 20.73 -11.56 27.56
CA HIS A 457 20.46 -12.62 28.54
C HIS A 457 20.69 -14.04 27.99
N PHE A 458 20.68 -14.21 26.66
CA PHE A 458 20.72 -15.53 26.01
C PHE A 458 21.99 -15.78 25.21
N LEU A 459 22.83 -14.76 25.00
CA LEU A 459 24.10 -14.91 24.29
C LEU A 459 25.09 -15.74 25.11
N ALA A 460 25.61 -16.80 24.50
CA ALA A 460 26.64 -17.65 25.09
C ALA A 460 27.77 -17.93 24.08
N PRO A 461 29.02 -18.09 24.53
CA PRO A 461 30.11 -18.48 23.66
C PRO A 461 29.89 -19.91 23.11
N GLY A 462 30.07 -20.09 21.82
CA GLY A 462 30.08 -21.37 21.13
C GLY A 462 31.44 -22.06 21.17
N ALA A 463 31.54 -23.23 20.55
CA ALA A 463 32.79 -23.99 20.45
C ALA A 463 33.87 -23.26 19.60
N ASP A 464 33.47 -22.31 18.77
CA ASP A 464 34.34 -21.44 17.96
C ASP A 464 34.82 -20.18 18.72
N GLY A 465 34.40 -20.01 19.98
CA GLY A 465 34.71 -18.86 20.82
C GLY A 465 33.90 -17.60 20.50
N ARG A 466 32.93 -17.66 19.57
CA ARG A 466 32.04 -16.55 19.22
C ARG A 466 30.76 -16.58 20.05
N LEU A 467 30.07 -15.45 20.18
CA LEU A 467 28.75 -15.40 20.81
C LEU A 467 27.69 -15.94 19.85
N HIS A 468 26.87 -16.87 20.34
CA HIS A 468 25.75 -17.48 19.63
C HIS A 468 24.42 -17.18 20.33
N LEU A 469 23.35 -17.17 19.55
CA LEU A 469 21.98 -17.16 20.04
C LEU A 469 21.41 -18.58 20.03
N PRO A 470 20.69 -19.00 21.08
CA PRO A 470 19.96 -20.26 21.05
C PRO A 470 18.80 -20.19 20.05
N THR A 471 18.04 -21.29 19.94
CA THR A 471 16.89 -21.36 19.03
C THR A 471 15.90 -20.22 19.28
N THR A 472 15.66 -19.46 18.21
CA THR A 472 14.67 -18.39 18.07
C THR A 472 13.81 -18.70 16.84
N PHE A 473 13.09 -17.73 16.27
CA PHE A 473 12.15 -17.96 15.18
C PHE A 473 12.31 -16.94 14.06
N SER A 474 12.55 -17.44 12.84
CA SER A 474 12.46 -16.62 11.65
C SER A 474 10.99 -16.46 11.24
N PRO A 475 10.46 -15.22 11.15
CA PRO A 475 9.04 -14.94 10.90
C PRO A 475 8.39 -15.86 9.86
N GLU A 476 7.50 -16.70 10.37
CA GLU A 476 6.67 -17.67 9.64
C GLU A 476 7.41 -18.73 8.81
N TYR A 477 8.73 -18.82 8.90
CA TYR A 477 9.50 -19.85 8.21
C TYR A 477 9.74 -21.08 9.10
N GLY A 478 10.25 -20.84 10.31
CA GLY A 478 10.63 -21.89 11.26
C GLY A 478 11.66 -21.43 12.29
N GLY A 479 11.92 -22.31 13.28
CA GLY A 479 12.91 -22.07 14.33
C GLY A 479 14.32 -22.50 13.93
N ALA A 480 15.32 -21.73 14.32
CA ALA A 480 16.73 -22.07 14.17
C ALA A 480 17.56 -21.41 15.29
N PRO A 481 18.69 -22.01 15.71
CA PRO A 481 19.73 -21.26 16.41
C PRO A 481 20.31 -20.19 15.47
N ASP A 482 20.83 -19.10 16.05
CA ASP A 482 21.45 -18.01 15.28
C ASP A 482 20.56 -17.54 14.11
N CYS A 483 19.25 -17.38 14.34
CA CYS A 483 18.35 -16.90 13.29
C CYS A 483 18.89 -15.61 12.68
N THR A 484 19.05 -15.58 11.36
CA THR A 484 19.61 -14.44 10.63
C THR A 484 18.80 -13.16 10.89
N TYR A 485 17.48 -13.31 11.05
CA TYR A 485 16.56 -12.24 11.49
C TYR A 485 17.04 -11.56 12.79
N ASP A 486 17.27 -12.36 13.83
CA ASP A 486 17.67 -11.88 15.16
C ASP A 486 19.12 -11.39 15.18
N LEU A 487 20.04 -12.08 14.49
CA LEU A 487 21.43 -11.62 14.35
C LEU A 487 21.51 -10.24 13.67
N ALA A 488 20.70 -10.01 12.64
CA ALA A 488 20.69 -8.73 11.92
C ALA A 488 20.20 -7.60 12.82
N LEU A 489 19.11 -7.83 13.54
CA LEU A 489 18.54 -6.85 14.48
C LEU A 489 19.45 -6.59 15.68
N LEU A 490 20.11 -7.62 16.21
CA LEU A 490 21.07 -7.49 17.32
C LEU A 490 22.29 -6.65 16.91
N ARG A 491 22.88 -6.91 15.73
CA ARG A 491 24.01 -6.12 15.22
C ARG A 491 23.61 -4.66 15.01
N TRP A 492 22.50 -4.44 14.29
CA TRP A 492 21.98 -3.10 14.05
C TRP A 492 21.69 -2.36 15.36
N GLY A 493 21.04 -3.01 16.33
CA GLY A 493 20.67 -2.37 17.59
C GLY A 493 21.87 -2.04 18.48
N CYS A 494 22.87 -2.93 18.60
CA CYS A 494 24.11 -2.64 19.33
C CYS A 494 24.87 -1.44 18.71
N LYS A 495 24.99 -1.40 17.39
CA LYS A 495 25.63 -0.29 16.66
C LYS A 495 24.86 1.01 16.87
N THR A 496 23.55 0.98 16.68
CA THR A 496 22.68 2.15 16.87
C THR A 496 22.71 2.66 18.30
N LEU A 497 22.79 1.79 19.32
CA LEU A 497 22.94 2.19 20.72
C LEU A 497 24.27 2.89 21.00
N LEU A 498 25.38 2.40 20.43
CA LEU A 498 26.68 3.06 20.54
C LEU A 498 26.65 4.45 19.88
N GLU A 499 26.14 4.53 18.64
CA GLU A 499 26.00 5.80 17.91
C GLU A 499 25.09 6.79 18.65
N SER A 500 23.97 6.31 19.20
CA SER A 500 23.02 7.12 19.97
C SER A 500 23.66 7.62 21.26
N ALA A 501 24.34 6.75 22.01
CA ALA A 501 24.99 7.13 23.26
C ALA A 501 26.12 8.14 23.02
N ASP A 502 26.88 8.01 21.93
CA ASP A 502 27.93 8.97 21.57
C ASP A 502 27.36 10.30 21.08
N THR A 503 26.22 10.28 20.39
CA THR A 503 25.49 11.49 19.97
C THR A 503 24.92 12.23 21.19
N LEU A 504 24.24 11.52 22.08
CA LEU A 504 23.60 12.05 23.28
C LEU A 504 24.57 12.31 24.44
N LYS A 505 25.84 11.90 24.31
CA LYS A 505 26.85 11.94 25.38
C LYS A 505 26.43 11.17 26.64
N ILE A 506 25.75 10.04 26.45
CA ILE A 506 25.39 9.10 27.51
C ILE A 506 26.58 8.16 27.76
N ASP A 507 26.97 8.02 29.02
CA ASP A 507 27.94 7.01 29.45
C ASP A 507 27.20 5.79 30.02
N ASP A 508 26.73 4.92 29.13
CA ASP A 508 25.99 3.71 29.53
C ASP A 508 26.97 2.59 29.93
N PRO A 509 26.79 1.94 31.09
CA PRO A 509 27.66 0.84 31.51
C PRO A 509 27.67 -0.35 30.52
N LEU A 510 26.65 -0.49 29.67
CA LEU A 510 26.57 -1.55 28.67
C LEU A 510 27.35 -1.27 27.38
N LYS A 511 27.96 -0.09 27.20
CA LYS A 511 28.76 0.23 25.99
C LYS A 511 29.82 -0.82 25.68
N THR A 512 30.51 -1.32 26.70
CA THR A 512 31.53 -2.37 26.54
C THR A 512 30.92 -3.68 26.07
N ARG A 513 29.75 -4.05 26.62
CA ARG A 513 29.04 -5.27 26.23
C ARG A 513 28.50 -5.18 24.80
N TRP A 514 27.94 -4.05 24.39
CA TRP A 514 27.49 -3.87 23.00
C TRP A 514 28.64 -3.98 22.01
N ARG A 515 29.82 -3.43 22.34
CA ARG A 515 31.03 -3.57 21.52
C ARG A 515 31.52 -5.02 21.46
N GLU A 516 31.58 -5.71 22.59
CA GLU A 516 31.92 -7.14 22.64
C GLU A 516 31.00 -7.97 21.74
N VAL A 517 29.69 -7.70 21.77
CA VAL A 517 28.73 -8.37 20.88
C VAL A 517 29.06 -8.09 19.41
N LEU A 518 29.31 -6.84 19.01
CA LEU A 518 29.68 -6.55 17.62
C LEU A 518 30.98 -7.24 17.19
N ASP A 519 31.97 -7.31 18.08
CA ASP A 519 33.30 -7.87 17.82
C ASP A 519 33.30 -9.41 17.78
N THR A 520 32.40 -10.06 18.52
CA THR A 520 32.48 -11.52 18.78
C THR A 520 31.22 -12.30 18.41
N LEU A 521 30.12 -11.67 18.01
CA LEU A 521 28.91 -12.38 17.55
C LEU A 521 29.23 -13.22 16.29
N VAL A 522 28.66 -14.42 16.21
CA VAL A 522 28.77 -15.33 15.07
C VAL A 522 28.39 -14.64 13.74
N ASP A 523 29.08 -14.99 12.66
CA ASP A 523 28.73 -14.50 11.32
C ASP A 523 27.33 -14.98 10.92
N TYR A 524 26.71 -14.29 9.97
CA TYR A 524 25.45 -14.76 9.41
C TYR A 524 25.64 -16.16 8.79
N PRO A 525 24.77 -17.14 9.12
CA PRO A 525 24.81 -18.45 8.49
C PRO A 525 24.61 -18.35 6.98
N VAL A 526 25.50 -19.00 6.22
CA VAL A 526 25.51 -19.01 4.74
C VAL A 526 25.75 -20.41 4.19
N ASP A 527 25.17 -20.69 3.03
CA ASP A 527 25.39 -21.92 2.25
C ASP A 527 25.69 -21.60 0.77
N GLU A 528 25.70 -22.62 -0.10
CA GLU A 528 25.91 -22.46 -1.53
C GLU A 528 24.83 -21.64 -2.25
N ASN A 529 23.66 -21.44 -1.63
CA ASN A 529 22.54 -20.69 -2.18
C ASN A 529 22.43 -19.27 -1.63
N GLY A 530 23.07 -18.97 -0.50
CA GLY A 530 23.18 -17.61 0.03
C GLY A 530 23.00 -17.55 1.54
N TYR A 531 22.34 -16.51 2.04
CA TYR A 531 21.98 -16.39 3.45
C TYR A 531 20.96 -17.47 3.84
N MET A 532 21.24 -18.17 4.94
CA MET A 532 20.36 -19.17 5.52
C MET A 532 19.36 -18.54 6.50
N ILE A 533 18.37 -19.31 6.93
CA ILE A 533 17.40 -18.89 7.96
C ILE A 533 18.06 -18.76 9.33
N GLY A 534 18.99 -19.67 9.62
CA GLY A 534 19.81 -19.72 10.82
C GLY A 534 20.78 -20.91 10.73
N THR A 535 21.57 -21.14 11.76
CA THR A 535 22.59 -22.20 11.75
C THR A 535 21.94 -23.57 11.50
N GLY A 536 22.34 -24.22 10.40
CA GLY A 536 21.83 -25.54 9.99
C GLY A 536 20.45 -25.55 9.34
N VAL A 537 19.83 -24.38 9.08
CA VAL A 537 18.50 -24.29 8.45
C VAL A 537 18.57 -23.47 7.16
N PRO A 538 18.67 -24.13 5.98
CA PRO A 538 18.74 -23.42 4.70
C PRO A 538 17.38 -22.79 4.31
N PHE A 539 17.43 -21.79 3.42
CA PHE A 539 16.25 -21.36 2.69
C PHE A 539 15.96 -22.39 1.58
N ALA A 540 14.97 -23.26 1.78
CA ALA A 540 14.76 -24.48 1.00
C ALA A 540 13.32 -24.66 0.48
N LYS A 541 12.43 -23.69 0.74
CA LYS A 541 11.05 -23.70 0.26
C LYS A 541 10.59 -22.28 -0.05
N SER A 542 9.61 -22.15 -0.96
CA SER A 542 8.97 -20.87 -1.24
C SER A 542 8.39 -20.27 0.03
N HIS A 543 8.73 -19.00 0.29
CA HIS A 543 8.23 -18.25 1.43
C HIS A 543 8.19 -16.76 1.10
N ARG A 544 7.11 -16.10 1.51
CA ARG A 544 6.87 -14.68 1.22
C ARG A 544 7.78 -13.72 1.99
N HIS A 545 8.22 -14.09 3.19
CA HIS A 545 9.07 -13.23 4.04
C HIS A 545 10.54 -13.27 3.61
N TYR A 546 11.20 -12.11 3.68
CA TYR A 546 12.64 -11.94 3.48
C TYR A 546 13.40 -11.67 4.77
N SER A 547 12.95 -12.22 5.90
CA SER A 547 13.53 -11.98 7.23
C SER A 547 15.02 -12.37 7.35
N HIS A 548 15.49 -13.30 6.51
CA HIS A 548 16.90 -13.71 6.43
C HIS A 548 17.77 -12.74 5.60
N LEU A 549 17.17 -11.67 5.07
CA LEU A 549 17.83 -10.63 4.27
C LEU A 549 17.70 -9.23 4.92
N LEU A 550 17.26 -9.12 6.18
CA LEU A 550 17.10 -7.81 6.83
C LEU A 550 18.40 -7.00 6.90
N GLN A 551 19.54 -7.66 7.06
CA GLN A 551 20.87 -7.08 7.00
C GLN A 551 21.16 -6.42 5.65
N VAL A 552 20.55 -6.91 4.57
CA VAL A 552 20.66 -6.31 3.22
C VAL A 552 19.64 -5.19 3.04
N TYR A 553 18.38 -5.45 3.39
CA TYR A 553 17.30 -4.48 3.35
C TYR A 553 16.24 -4.83 4.41
N PRO A 554 15.81 -3.88 5.26
CA PRO A 554 16.04 -2.43 5.18
C PRO A 554 17.15 -1.91 6.10
N LEU A 555 17.91 -2.76 6.79
CA LEU A 555 18.88 -2.31 7.81
C LEU A 555 20.19 -1.77 7.21
N TYR A 556 20.52 -2.16 5.97
CA TYR A 556 21.74 -1.73 5.26
C TYR A 556 23.04 -2.00 6.04
N GLU A 557 23.08 -3.09 6.82
CA GLU A 557 24.29 -3.57 7.50
C GLU A 557 25.26 -4.25 6.51
N ILE A 558 24.71 -4.92 5.49
CA ILE A 558 25.43 -5.51 4.36
C ILE A 558 24.92 -4.85 3.07
N THR A 559 25.83 -4.24 2.31
CA THR A 559 25.43 -3.39 1.17
C THR A 559 26.18 -3.72 -0.11
N TRP A 560 25.61 -3.34 -1.24
CA TRP A 560 26.25 -3.50 -2.56
C TRP A 560 27.55 -2.70 -2.73
N GLU A 561 27.76 -1.70 -1.86
CA GLU A 561 29.00 -0.91 -1.83
C GLU A 561 30.18 -1.70 -1.25
N GLN A 562 29.95 -2.83 -0.60
CA GLN A 562 30.96 -3.77 -0.13
C GLN A 562 31.23 -4.81 -1.25
N PRO A 563 32.35 -4.70 -2.00
CA PRO A 563 32.54 -5.52 -3.20
C PRO A 563 32.58 -7.03 -2.92
N ASP A 564 33.08 -7.43 -1.75
CA ASP A 564 33.16 -8.82 -1.29
C ASP A 564 31.79 -9.42 -0.92
N LYS A 565 30.75 -8.59 -0.76
CA LYS A 565 29.38 -9.05 -0.42
C LYS A 565 28.45 -9.16 -1.63
N ARG A 566 28.83 -8.60 -2.79
CA ARG A 566 27.95 -8.51 -3.97
C ARG A 566 27.43 -9.85 -4.44
N ASP A 567 28.31 -10.84 -4.60
CA ASP A 567 27.94 -12.19 -5.00
C ASP A 567 26.92 -12.81 -4.04
N LEU A 568 27.16 -12.70 -2.73
CA LEU A 568 26.26 -13.25 -1.71
C LEU A 568 24.89 -12.59 -1.72
N ILE A 569 24.82 -11.26 -1.85
CA ILE A 569 23.55 -10.53 -1.98
C ILE A 569 22.79 -10.99 -3.23
N GLU A 570 23.48 -11.07 -4.37
CA GLU A 570 22.87 -11.45 -5.65
C GLU A 570 22.36 -12.89 -5.64
N ARG A 571 23.16 -13.84 -5.14
CA ARG A 571 22.74 -15.24 -5.00
C ARG A 571 21.54 -15.37 -4.07
N SER A 572 21.57 -14.70 -2.91
CA SER A 572 20.48 -14.79 -1.92
C SER A 572 19.16 -14.22 -2.46
N LEU A 573 19.19 -13.07 -3.15
CA LEU A 573 18.01 -12.50 -3.78
C LEU A 573 17.43 -13.42 -4.86
N LYS A 574 18.28 -13.92 -5.76
CA LYS A 574 17.86 -14.82 -6.84
C LYS A 574 17.28 -16.13 -6.29
N HIS A 575 17.91 -16.69 -5.26
CA HIS A 575 17.45 -17.91 -4.62
C HIS A 575 16.08 -17.72 -3.97
N TRP A 576 15.91 -16.66 -3.19
CA TRP A 576 14.63 -16.35 -2.54
C TRP A 576 13.50 -16.16 -3.55
N ILE A 577 13.67 -15.26 -4.52
CA ILE A 577 12.62 -14.93 -5.48
C ILE A 577 12.40 -16.03 -6.54
N GLY A 578 13.38 -16.93 -6.71
CA GLY A 578 13.29 -18.08 -7.61
C GLY A 578 12.32 -19.16 -7.15
N PHE A 579 11.97 -19.22 -5.86
CA PHE A 579 10.94 -20.14 -5.38
C PHE A 579 9.53 -19.59 -5.59
N THR A 580 8.87 -20.02 -6.66
CA THR A 580 7.47 -19.67 -6.94
C THR A 580 6.47 -20.44 -6.06
N GLY A 581 5.30 -19.85 -5.79
CA GLY A 581 4.15 -20.53 -5.19
C GLY A 581 3.63 -19.89 -3.89
N ALA A 582 4.51 -19.52 -2.97
CA ALA A 582 4.14 -18.89 -1.69
C ALA A 582 4.54 -17.40 -1.60
N LEU A 583 5.12 -16.83 -2.66
CA LEU A 583 5.39 -15.40 -2.76
C LEU A 583 4.09 -14.60 -2.71
N GLN A 584 4.15 -13.42 -2.10
CA GLN A 584 3.05 -12.46 -2.05
C GLN A 584 3.54 -11.08 -2.50
N GLY A 585 2.66 -10.08 -2.53
CA GLY A 585 2.98 -8.77 -3.09
C GLY A 585 4.20 -8.09 -2.46
N TYR A 586 4.35 -8.13 -1.14
CA TYR A 586 5.51 -7.52 -0.48
C TYR A 586 6.84 -8.21 -0.80
N SER A 587 6.82 -9.48 -1.25
CA SER A 587 8.03 -10.17 -1.73
C SER A 587 8.64 -9.42 -2.92
N PHE A 588 7.80 -8.93 -3.84
CA PHE A 588 8.24 -8.15 -4.98
C PHE A 588 8.71 -6.73 -4.59
N THR A 589 8.09 -6.10 -3.58
CA THR A 589 8.56 -4.80 -3.09
C THR A 589 9.94 -4.91 -2.42
N GLY A 590 10.15 -5.93 -1.59
CA GLY A 590 11.46 -6.19 -0.98
C GLY A 590 12.53 -6.49 -2.03
N ALA A 591 12.20 -7.32 -3.04
CA ALA A 591 13.09 -7.59 -4.17
C ALA A 591 13.42 -6.32 -4.98
N ALA A 592 12.44 -5.45 -5.21
CA ALA A 592 12.62 -4.18 -5.90
C ALA A 592 13.58 -3.25 -5.15
N SER A 593 13.43 -3.12 -3.83
CA SER A 593 14.32 -2.29 -3.00
C SER A 593 15.73 -2.86 -2.87
N ILE A 594 15.88 -4.20 -2.78
CA ILE A 594 17.21 -4.84 -2.81
C ILE A 594 17.88 -4.59 -4.16
N ALA A 595 17.17 -4.77 -5.28
CA ALA A 595 17.68 -4.48 -6.62
C ALA A 595 18.04 -2.99 -6.80
N ALA A 596 17.29 -2.08 -6.18
CA ALA A 596 17.59 -0.66 -6.21
C ALA A 596 18.90 -0.34 -5.48
N GLN A 597 19.18 -1.00 -4.35
CA GLN A 597 20.49 -0.88 -3.68
C GLN A 597 21.63 -1.39 -4.58
N GLN A 598 21.39 -2.38 -5.43
CA GLN A 598 22.39 -2.90 -6.38
C GLN A 598 22.66 -1.94 -7.56
N GLY A 599 21.87 -0.87 -7.70
CA GLY A 599 21.89 0.01 -8.87
C GLY A 599 21.16 -0.58 -10.09
N LYS A 600 20.39 -1.66 -9.91
CA LYS A 600 19.72 -2.39 -11.01
C LYS A 600 18.28 -1.89 -11.19
N GLY A 601 18.13 -0.69 -11.73
CA GLY A 601 16.82 -0.04 -11.89
C GLY A 601 15.82 -0.81 -12.75
N ASP A 602 16.28 -1.48 -13.81
CA ASP A 602 15.42 -2.31 -14.66
C ASP A 602 14.87 -3.54 -13.92
N ASP A 603 15.69 -4.17 -13.07
CA ASP A 603 15.26 -5.29 -12.22
C ASP A 603 14.25 -4.80 -11.16
N SER A 604 14.48 -3.64 -10.55
CA SER A 604 13.52 -3.01 -9.63
C SER A 604 12.17 -2.76 -10.30
N LEU A 605 12.19 -2.18 -11.50
CA LEU A 605 10.97 -1.94 -12.28
C LEU A 605 10.28 -3.25 -12.68
N HIS A 606 11.04 -4.29 -13.01
CA HIS A 606 10.51 -5.62 -13.30
C HIS A 606 9.72 -6.18 -12.10
N TYR A 607 10.27 -6.15 -10.89
CA TYR A 607 9.56 -6.64 -9.70
C TYR A 607 8.30 -5.81 -9.38
N LEU A 608 8.35 -4.48 -9.53
CA LEU A 608 7.16 -3.64 -9.35
C LEU A 608 6.08 -3.97 -10.39
N ARG A 609 6.44 -4.24 -11.63
CA ARG A 609 5.50 -4.70 -12.67
C ARG A 609 4.95 -6.08 -12.36
N GLU A 610 5.76 -6.97 -11.79
CA GLU A 610 5.30 -8.29 -11.36
C GLU A 610 4.24 -8.19 -10.26
N LEU A 611 4.45 -7.34 -9.25
CA LEU A 611 3.41 -7.01 -8.26
C LEU A 611 2.07 -6.61 -8.92
N MET A 612 2.13 -5.77 -9.95
CA MET A 612 0.92 -5.33 -10.68
C MET A 612 0.26 -6.46 -11.48
N ARG A 613 1.05 -7.40 -12.01
CA ARG A 613 0.56 -8.55 -12.82
C ARG A 613 -0.07 -9.66 -11.99
N GLN A 614 0.36 -9.82 -10.74
CA GLN A 614 -0.10 -10.90 -9.86
C GLN A 614 -1.57 -10.77 -9.40
N GLY A 615 -2.24 -9.66 -9.73
CA GLY A 615 -3.66 -9.46 -9.43
C GLY A 615 -3.97 -9.19 -7.95
N PHE A 616 -2.96 -8.94 -7.12
CA PHE A 616 -3.16 -8.56 -5.72
C PHE A 616 -3.64 -7.11 -5.55
N ILE A 617 -3.11 -6.21 -6.37
CA ILE A 617 -3.50 -4.80 -6.41
C ILE A 617 -4.83 -4.68 -7.15
N ARG A 618 -5.85 -4.19 -6.45
CA ARG A 618 -7.22 -4.12 -6.91
C ARG A 618 -7.48 -2.81 -7.66
N PRO A 619 -8.63 -2.65 -8.36
CA PRO A 619 -8.91 -1.47 -9.16
C PRO A 619 -8.74 -0.14 -8.42
N ASN A 620 -9.10 -0.07 -7.13
CA ASN A 620 -8.90 1.12 -6.30
C ASN A 620 -7.50 1.19 -5.65
N THR A 621 -6.54 0.38 -6.08
CA THR A 621 -5.20 0.17 -5.49
C THR A 621 -5.16 -0.46 -4.10
N MET A 622 -6.28 -0.83 -3.50
CA MET A 622 -6.24 -1.67 -2.29
C MET A 622 -5.60 -3.01 -2.62
N TYR A 623 -5.01 -3.64 -1.61
CA TYR A 623 -4.33 -4.91 -1.76
C TYR A 623 -5.10 -6.01 -1.03
N ARG A 624 -5.16 -7.19 -1.65
CA ARG A 624 -5.73 -8.38 -1.02
C ARG A 624 -4.98 -9.63 -1.45
N GLU A 625 -4.58 -10.42 -0.46
CA GLU A 625 -4.04 -11.76 -0.61
C GLU A 625 -4.97 -12.81 0.03
N GLY A 626 -4.54 -14.08 0.04
CA GLY A 626 -5.39 -15.23 0.41
C GLY A 626 -6.07 -15.11 1.80
N GLY A 627 -5.47 -14.40 2.76
CA GLY A 627 -6.06 -14.20 4.09
C GLY A 627 -6.92 -12.94 4.27
N GLY A 628 -7.02 -12.07 3.25
CA GLY A 628 -7.81 -10.82 3.34
C GLY A 628 -7.06 -9.58 2.87
N PRO A 629 -7.65 -8.39 3.05
CA PRO A 629 -6.97 -7.11 2.84
C PRO A 629 -5.78 -6.94 3.78
N VAL A 630 -4.70 -6.39 3.24
CA VAL A 630 -3.60 -5.82 4.02
C VAL A 630 -3.05 -4.56 3.31
N ILE A 631 -2.63 -3.54 4.04
CA ILE A 631 -2.36 -2.18 3.53
C ILE A 631 -0.88 -1.92 3.25
N GLU A 632 0.03 -2.64 3.91
CA GLU A 632 1.46 -2.34 3.90
C GLU A 632 2.08 -2.50 2.51
N THR A 633 1.61 -3.47 1.72
CA THR A 633 2.27 -3.85 0.46
C THR A 633 2.26 -2.71 -0.58
N PRO A 634 1.11 -2.06 -0.90
CA PRO A 634 1.11 -0.88 -1.75
C PRO A 634 2.00 0.26 -1.24
N LEU A 635 2.05 0.50 0.07
CA LEU A 635 2.87 1.55 0.68
C LEU A 635 4.37 1.23 0.54
N SER A 636 4.73 -0.04 0.70
CA SER A 636 6.09 -0.55 0.44
C SER A 636 6.48 -0.42 -1.03
N ALA A 637 5.56 -0.62 -1.97
CA ALA A 637 5.85 -0.39 -3.39
C ALA A 637 6.18 1.10 -3.69
N ALA A 638 5.53 2.04 -2.99
CA ALA A 638 5.89 3.46 -3.05
C ALA A 638 7.30 3.71 -2.45
N GLN A 639 7.67 3.02 -1.37
CA GLN A 639 9.03 3.05 -0.84
C GLN A 639 10.06 2.51 -1.84
N SER A 640 9.77 1.42 -2.56
CA SER A 640 10.69 0.92 -3.59
C SER A 640 10.91 1.94 -4.72
N MET A 641 9.89 2.72 -5.07
CA MET A 641 10.06 3.85 -5.99
C MET A 641 10.97 4.92 -5.39
N HIS A 642 10.88 5.21 -4.08
CA HIS A 642 11.84 6.09 -3.42
C HIS A 642 13.25 5.54 -3.53
N ASP A 643 13.47 4.26 -3.22
CA ASP A 643 14.79 3.62 -3.26
C ASP A 643 15.42 3.64 -4.67
N MET A 644 14.60 3.61 -5.73
CA MET A 644 15.08 3.77 -7.11
C MET A 644 15.59 5.19 -7.39
N LEU A 645 14.94 6.21 -6.80
CA LEU A 645 15.17 7.62 -7.11
C LEU A 645 16.15 8.31 -6.15
N VAL A 646 16.09 8.04 -4.85
CA VAL A 646 16.94 8.62 -3.82
C VAL A 646 17.16 7.60 -2.69
N GLN A 647 18.41 7.38 -2.30
CA GLN A 647 18.78 6.59 -1.11
C GLN A 647 19.62 7.44 -0.17
N SER A 648 19.46 7.31 1.15
CA SER A 648 20.22 8.14 2.12
C SER A 648 20.82 7.39 3.30
N TRP A 649 20.81 6.07 3.27
CA TRP A 649 21.40 5.22 4.32
C TRP A 649 22.94 5.33 4.35
N GLY A 650 23.52 5.05 5.52
CA GLY A 650 24.98 5.02 5.72
C GLY A 650 25.66 6.40 5.67
N GLY A 651 24.91 7.48 5.92
CA GLY A 651 25.44 8.84 5.91
C GLY A 651 25.84 9.35 4.52
N LEU A 652 25.28 8.76 3.45
CA LEU A 652 25.52 9.15 2.06
C LEU A 652 24.18 9.28 1.33
N ILE A 653 23.91 10.47 0.79
CA ILE A 653 22.77 10.70 -0.12
C ILE A 653 23.17 10.26 -1.52
N ARG A 654 22.38 9.39 -2.16
CA ARG A 654 22.59 8.88 -3.52
C ARG A 654 21.43 9.34 -4.39
N ILE A 655 21.74 10.10 -5.44
CA ILE A 655 20.75 10.63 -6.38
C ILE A 655 20.64 9.73 -7.59
N PHE A 656 19.41 9.35 -7.93
CA PHE A 656 19.06 8.44 -9.03
C PHE A 656 19.90 7.15 -9.06
N PRO A 657 20.06 6.44 -7.91
CA PRO A 657 20.94 5.29 -7.81
C PRO A 657 20.52 4.11 -8.70
N ALA A 658 19.21 3.97 -8.98
CA ALA A 658 18.65 2.84 -9.74
C ALA A 658 17.43 3.26 -10.57
N VAL A 659 17.56 4.33 -11.37
CA VAL A 659 16.52 4.70 -12.34
C VAL A 659 16.56 3.73 -13.52
N PRO A 660 15.43 3.08 -13.89
CA PRO A 660 15.38 2.15 -15.02
C PRO A 660 15.68 2.85 -16.33
N GLY A 661 16.19 2.10 -17.32
CA GLY A 661 16.60 2.63 -18.61
C GLY A 661 15.44 3.31 -19.37
N SER A 662 14.21 2.86 -19.15
CA SER A 662 13.03 3.45 -19.79
C SER A 662 12.59 4.80 -19.19
N TRP A 663 13.12 5.19 -18.03
CA TRP A 663 12.84 6.48 -17.39
C TRP A 663 13.95 7.49 -17.68
N ALA A 664 13.91 8.05 -18.89
CA ALA A 664 14.90 9.04 -19.33
C ALA A 664 14.85 10.34 -18.51
N ASP A 665 13.64 10.78 -18.16
CA ASP A 665 13.40 12.03 -17.46
C ASP A 665 12.75 11.73 -16.11
N VAL A 666 13.28 12.32 -15.04
CA VAL A 666 12.74 12.20 -13.68
C VAL A 666 12.90 13.52 -12.93
N THR A 667 11.87 13.93 -12.19
CA THR A 667 11.94 15.07 -11.29
C THR A 667 11.71 14.60 -9.85
N VAL A 668 12.55 15.07 -8.93
CA VAL A 668 12.37 14.96 -7.48
C VAL A 668 12.50 16.35 -6.88
N HIS A 669 11.61 16.75 -5.98
CA HIS A 669 11.64 18.06 -5.33
C HIS A 669 11.23 17.98 -3.86
N ASN A 670 12.01 18.65 -3.00
CA ASN A 670 11.90 18.63 -1.54
C ASN A 670 11.74 17.21 -0.93
N PHE A 671 12.37 16.21 -1.54
CA PHE A 671 12.45 14.86 -0.98
C PHE A 671 13.31 14.90 0.28
N ARG A 672 12.82 14.32 1.37
CA ARG A 672 13.55 14.35 2.65
C ARG A 672 14.46 13.14 2.78
N THR A 673 15.69 13.38 3.23
CA THR A 673 16.68 12.32 3.42
C THR A 673 17.13 12.24 4.88
N GLU A 674 17.80 11.14 5.23
CA GLU A 674 18.56 11.06 6.47
C GLU A 674 19.54 12.24 6.61
N GLY A 675 19.76 12.70 7.84
CA GLY A 675 20.46 13.94 8.16
C GLY A 675 19.59 15.20 8.08
N ALA A 676 18.28 15.02 7.84
CA ALA A 676 17.30 16.09 7.64
C ALA A 676 17.68 17.07 6.52
N PHE A 677 17.98 16.54 5.34
CA PHE A 677 18.13 17.34 4.13
C PHE A 677 16.88 17.28 3.26
N LEU A 678 16.55 18.40 2.61
CA LEU A 678 15.60 18.44 1.51
C LEU A 678 16.36 18.47 0.19
N VAL A 679 16.10 17.48 -0.65
CA VAL A 679 16.77 17.26 -1.93
C VAL A 679 15.80 17.54 -3.07
N SER A 680 16.26 18.29 -4.06
CA SER A 680 15.60 18.40 -5.36
C SER A 680 16.59 18.03 -6.44
N ALA A 681 16.18 17.25 -7.43
CA ALA A 681 17.03 16.83 -8.51
C ALA A 681 16.22 16.63 -9.79
N VAL A 682 16.85 16.93 -10.92
CA VAL A 682 16.26 16.68 -12.24
C VAL A 682 17.22 15.84 -13.07
N ARG A 683 16.65 14.76 -13.61
CA ARG A 683 17.27 13.91 -14.61
C ARG A 683 16.61 14.18 -15.96
N GLN A 684 17.40 14.38 -16.99
CA GLN A 684 16.91 14.55 -18.36
C GLN A 684 17.77 13.74 -19.32
N ALA A 685 17.12 13.11 -20.29
CA ALA A 685 17.74 12.34 -21.36
C ALA A 685 18.79 11.35 -20.82
N GLY A 686 18.49 10.63 -19.75
CA GLY A 686 19.41 9.64 -19.21
C GLY A 686 20.41 10.15 -18.16
N THR A 687 20.46 11.46 -17.89
CA THR A 687 21.55 12.06 -17.10
C THR A 687 21.06 13.03 -16.03
N THR A 688 21.69 13.00 -14.85
CA THR A 688 21.42 13.98 -13.80
C THR A 688 21.92 15.35 -14.24
N ARG A 689 21.02 16.34 -14.27
CA ARG A 689 21.33 17.70 -14.71
C ARG A 689 21.78 18.57 -13.55
N TRP A 690 21.05 18.50 -12.45
CA TRP A 690 21.35 19.25 -11.24
C TRP A 690 20.70 18.62 -10.01
N VAL A 691 21.25 18.98 -8.85
CA VAL A 691 20.82 18.58 -7.51
C VAL A 691 20.92 19.80 -6.60
N ARG A 692 19.83 20.14 -5.90
CA ARG A 692 19.80 21.08 -4.80
C ARG A 692 19.69 20.30 -3.49
N VAL A 693 20.52 20.64 -2.51
CA VAL A 693 20.44 20.09 -1.15
C VAL A 693 20.28 21.24 -0.17
N ARG A 694 19.21 21.23 0.62
CA ARG A 694 19.00 22.17 1.74
C ARG A 694 19.13 21.42 3.06
N SER A 695 19.93 21.93 3.99
CA SER A 695 20.12 21.35 5.33
C SER A 695 19.12 21.93 6.33
N LEU A 696 18.36 21.08 7.03
CA LEU A 696 17.45 21.53 8.08
C LEU A 696 18.03 21.37 9.50
N ALA A 697 19.10 20.59 9.63
CA ALA A 697 19.71 20.27 10.93
C ALA A 697 21.23 20.54 11.00
N GLY A 698 21.88 20.94 9.90
CA GLY A 698 23.33 21.20 9.89
C GLY A 698 24.19 19.94 10.03
N GLN A 699 23.68 18.78 9.63
CA GLN A 699 24.44 17.53 9.66
C GLN A 699 25.53 17.51 8.58
N PRO A 700 26.59 16.68 8.74
CA PRO A 700 27.54 16.42 7.67
C PRO A 700 26.83 15.93 6.40
N CYS A 701 27.07 16.60 5.27
CA CYS A 701 26.41 16.29 4.00
C CYS A 701 27.40 15.62 3.04
N ARG A 702 27.19 14.32 2.77
CA ARG A 702 27.87 13.59 1.70
C ARG A 702 26.87 13.24 0.62
N LEU A 703 27.19 13.57 -0.63
CA LEU A 703 26.30 13.45 -1.77
C LEU A 703 26.99 12.71 -2.91
N ARG A 704 26.46 11.56 -3.32
CA ARG A 704 26.70 10.97 -4.64
C ARG A 704 25.75 11.63 -5.63
N HIS A 705 26.27 12.59 -6.39
CA HIS A 705 25.45 13.54 -7.16
C HIS A 705 24.90 12.99 -8.48
N GLY A 706 25.43 11.87 -8.99
CA GLY A 706 24.91 11.18 -10.17
C GLY A 706 25.10 11.90 -11.52
N ILE A 707 25.93 12.94 -11.58
CA ILE A 707 26.24 13.68 -12.82
C ILE A 707 27.34 12.95 -13.57
N SER A 708 27.07 12.55 -14.81
CA SER A 708 28.02 11.85 -15.70
C SER A 708 29.09 12.80 -16.26
N GLY A 709 30.30 12.28 -16.50
CA GLY A 709 31.38 13.02 -17.19
C GLY A 709 32.25 13.91 -16.30
N GLY A 710 32.04 13.88 -14.97
CA GLY A 710 32.96 14.45 -13.96
C GLY A 710 33.06 15.97 -13.90
N ARG A 711 32.38 16.72 -14.78
CA ARG A 711 32.39 18.19 -14.77
C ARG A 711 31.10 18.74 -14.18
N TYR A 712 31.18 19.18 -12.93
CA TYR A 712 30.08 19.81 -12.22
C TYR A 712 30.52 21.16 -11.62
N THR A 713 29.54 21.97 -11.24
CA THR A 713 29.72 23.23 -10.51
C THR A 713 28.91 23.16 -9.23
N VAL A 714 29.47 23.69 -8.14
CA VAL A 714 28.77 23.82 -6.85
C VAL A 714 28.64 25.30 -6.51
N LEU A 715 27.43 25.70 -6.12
CA LEU A 715 27.11 27.02 -5.58
C LEU A 715 26.50 26.88 -4.19
N GLY A 716 26.65 27.92 -3.36
CA GLY A 716 26.02 28.00 -2.03
C GLY A 716 26.79 27.34 -0.89
N ALA A 717 27.72 26.41 -1.17
CA ALA A 717 28.54 25.75 -0.16
C ALA A 717 29.99 25.55 -0.61
N ARG A 718 30.89 25.42 0.38
CA ARG A 718 32.22 24.86 0.11
C ARG A 718 32.05 23.37 -0.19
N CYS A 719 32.75 22.91 -1.21
CA CYS A 719 32.69 21.55 -1.69
C CYS A 719 34.08 20.92 -1.64
N LYS A 720 34.15 19.66 -1.23
CA LYS A 720 35.33 18.81 -1.37
C LYS A 720 34.94 17.56 -2.15
N ASP A 721 35.60 17.34 -3.28
CA ASP A 721 35.47 16.09 -4.03
C ASP A 721 36.20 14.97 -3.30
N VAL A 722 35.52 13.85 -3.06
CA VAL A 722 36.09 12.68 -2.38
C VAL A 722 36.18 11.46 -3.30
N GLY A 723 36.00 11.64 -4.61
CA GLY A 723 36.08 10.58 -5.62
C GLY A 723 34.75 9.85 -5.87
N ASP A 724 34.71 9.05 -6.94
CA ASP A 724 33.57 8.19 -7.32
C ASP A 724 32.21 8.92 -7.42
N GLY A 725 32.26 10.18 -7.85
CA GLY A 725 31.07 11.04 -7.96
C GLY A 725 30.46 11.43 -6.62
N VAL A 726 31.23 11.35 -5.52
CA VAL A 726 30.84 11.74 -4.17
C VAL A 726 31.51 13.06 -3.78
N ILE A 727 30.74 13.96 -3.20
CA ILE A 727 31.21 15.24 -2.68
C ILE A 727 30.78 15.45 -1.23
N GLU A 728 31.59 16.17 -0.47
CA GLU A 728 31.28 16.69 0.86
C GLU A 728 30.87 18.17 0.73
N LEU A 729 29.69 18.52 1.25
CA LEU A 729 29.15 19.87 1.25
C LEU A 729 29.15 20.43 2.68
N ASP A 730 29.82 21.56 2.88
CA ASP A 730 29.84 22.29 4.15
C ASP A 730 28.56 23.13 4.28
N LEU A 731 27.49 22.50 4.80
CA LEU A 731 26.16 23.08 4.95
C LEU A 731 25.76 23.18 6.43
N ARG A 732 25.61 24.41 6.91
CA ARG A 732 24.95 24.68 8.20
C ARG A 732 23.45 24.54 8.06
N LYS A 733 22.75 24.50 9.21
CA LYS A 733 21.30 24.58 9.25
C LYS A 733 20.79 25.78 8.45
N ASP A 734 19.74 25.56 7.67
CA ASP A 734 19.09 26.48 6.74
C ASP A 734 19.93 26.94 5.54
N GLN A 735 21.15 26.43 5.36
CA GLN A 735 21.92 26.63 4.14
C GLN A 735 21.54 25.60 3.07
N GLU A 736 21.80 25.98 1.82
CA GLU A 736 21.62 25.10 0.67
C GLU A 736 22.78 25.19 -0.32
N ALA A 737 22.95 24.12 -1.08
CA ALA A 737 23.89 24.05 -2.18
C ALA A 737 23.17 23.62 -3.46
N LEU A 738 23.63 24.14 -4.59
CA LEU A 738 23.23 23.69 -5.93
C LEU A 738 24.45 23.07 -6.63
N VAL A 739 24.30 21.82 -7.02
CA VAL A 739 25.30 21.02 -7.74
C VAL A 739 24.75 20.75 -9.14
N PHE A 740 25.46 21.13 -10.20
CA PHE A 740 24.92 21.00 -11.55
C PHE A 740 25.99 20.69 -12.59
N ALA A 741 25.59 20.01 -13.66
CA ALA A 741 26.47 19.67 -14.77
C ALA A 741 26.94 20.94 -15.49
N GLN A 742 28.19 20.94 -15.96
CA GLN A 742 28.73 22.09 -16.69
C GLN A 742 27.86 22.44 -17.90
N GLY A 743 27.54 23.73 -18.06
CA GLY A 743 26.69 24.23 -19.15
C GLY A 743 25.18 24.22 -18.86
N VAL A 744 24.73 23.62 -17.75
CA VAL A 744 23.33 23.76 -17.31
C VAL A 744 23.06 25.19 -16.88
N ARG A 745 21.93 25.73 -17.36
CA ARG A 745 21.41 27.07 -17.04
C ARG A 745 19.91 27.05 -16.69
N ASP A 746 19.25 25.93 -16.93
CA ASP A 746 17.85 25.70 -16.61
C ASP A 746 17.76 24.82 -15.35
N PHE A 747 17.13 25.37 -14.32
CA PHE A 747 16.91 24.74 -13.02
C PHE A 747 15.43 24.60 -12.74
N THR A 748 14.64 24.24 -13.76
CA THR A 748 13.20 24.08 -13.64
C THR A 748 12.83 22.76 -12.95
N VAL A 749 11.92 22.84 -11.99
CA VAL A 749 11.21 21.70 -11.40
C VAL A 749 9.82 21.67 -12.00
N GLY A 750 9.41 20.53 -12.53
CA GLY A 750 8.09 20.34 -13.10
C GLY A 750 7.81 18.88 -13.44
N PRO A 751 6.58 18.55 -13.85
CA PRO A 751 6.22 17.21 -14.29
C PRO A 751 7.02 16.82 -15.54
N VAL A 752 7.44 15.56 -15.59
CA VAL A 752 8.12 15.01 -16.77
C VAL A 752 7.10 14.61 -17.82
N LYS A 753 7.54 14.52 -19.08
CA LYS A 753 6.70 14.02 -20.16
C LYS A 753 6.44 12.53 -19.95
N ILE A 754 5.18 12.11 -20.00
CA ILE A 754 4.82 10.69 -20.03
C ILE A 754 5.33 10.06 -21.33
N THR A 755 6.17 9.04 -21.19
CA THR A 755 6.67 8.21 -22.31
C THR A 755 6.11 6.79 -22.27
N GLU A 756 5.60 6.36 -21.12
CA GLU A 756 4.88 5.11 -20.95
C GLU A 756 3.46 5.43 -20.46
N PRO A 757 2.49 5.61 -21.38
CA PRO A 757 1.11 5.88 -21.00
C PRO A 757 0.49 4.67 -20.30
N GLY A 758 -0.44 4.92 -19.39
CA GLY A 758 -1.10 3.89 -18.61
C GLY A 758 -2.53 4.27 -18.29
N ASP A 759 -3.41 3.27 -18.21
CA ASP A 759 -4.81 3.50 -17.91
C ASP A 759 -4.98 4.12 -16.51
N PRO A 760 -6.02 4.93 -16.28
CA PRO A 760 -6.41 5.37 -14.94
C PRO A 760 -6.72 4.20 -14.00
N TRP A 761 -6.53 4.41 -12.70
CA TRP A 761 -7.02 3.49 -11.67
C TRP A 761 -8.53 3.69 -11.44
N GLY A 762 -9.15 2.76 -10.70
CA GLY A 762 -10.60 2.64 -10.55
C GLY A 762 -11.19 1.70 -11.59
N LEU A 763 -12.42 1.97 -12.03
CA LEU A 763 -13.09 1.26 -13.11
C LEU A 763 -13.36 2.22 -14.28
N PRO A 764 -12.32 2.64 -15.03
CA PRO A 764 -12.51 3.49 -16.20
C PRO A 764 -13.48 2.84 -17.20
N PRO A 765 -14.05 3.64 -18.12
CA PRO A 765 -14.89 3.10 -19.18
C PRO A 765 -14.08 2.08 -19.95
N ILE A 766 -14.72 0.96 -20.31
CA ILE A 766 -14.14 0.07 -21.31
C ILE A 766 -14.10 0.88 -22.60
N PRO A 767 -12.93 1.09 -23.23
CA PRO A 767 -12.87 1.78 -24.50
C PRO A 767 -13.86 1.12 -25.47
N PRO A 768 -14.71 1.87 -26.18
CA PRO A 768 -15.63 1.27 -27.12
C PRO A 768 -14.81 0.40 -28.08
N PRO A 769 -15.13 -0.89 -28.19
CA PRO A 769 -14.31 -1.77 -28.99
C PRO A 769 -14.31 -1.28 -30.43
N GLY A 770 -13.17 -1.40 -31.11
CA GLY A 770 -13.12 -1.31 -32.56
C GLY A 770 -14.07 -2.33 -33.20
N PRO A 771 -14.29 -2.27 -34.52
CA PRO A 771 -15.16 -3.22 -35.22
C PRO A 771 -14.81 -4.66 -34.84
N THR A 772 -15.78 -5.41 -34.32
CA THR A 772 -15.55 -6.78 -33.87
C THR A 772 -15.93 -7.80 -34.93
N THR A 773 -15.13 -8.86 -35.01
CA THR A 773 -15.30 -9.98 -35.94
C THR A 773 -15.27 -11.28 -35.14
N PRO A 774 -16.44 -11.90 -34.87
CA PRO A 774 -16.49 -13.21 -34.22
C PRO A 774 -15.71 -14.26 -35.02
N VAL A 775 -15.01 -15.15 -34.32
CA VAL A 775 -14.32 -16.29 -34.92
C VAL A 775 -15.13 -17.56 -34.67
N ASP A 776 -15.33 -18.36 -35.72
CA ASP A 776 -15.99 -19.66 -35.61
C ASP A 776 -15.04 -20.68 -34.97
N LEU A 777 -15.44 -21.20 -33.80
CA LEU A 777 -14.71 -22.23 -33.07
C LEU A 777 -15.31 -23.63 -33.22
N SER A 778 -16.39 -23.79 -34.00
CA SER A 778 -17.18 -25.03 -34.04
C SER A 778 -16.36 -26.29 -34.33
N SER A 779 -15.35 -26.22 -35.21
CA SER A 779 -14.46 -27.35 -35.53
C SER A 779 -13.41 -27.65 -34.45
N HIS A 780 -13.30 -26.81 -33.41
CA HIS A 780 -12.33 -26.91 -32.34
C HIS A 780 -12.95 -27.28 -30.99
N LEU A 781 -14.29 -27.28 -30.87
CA LEU A 781 -14.98 -27.64 -29.63
C LEU A 781 -14.70 -29.11 -29.29
N ASP A 782 -14.11 -29.36 -28.13
CA ASP A 782 -13.62 -30.69 -27.72
C ASP A 782 -14.10 -31.10 -26.32
N ASN A 783 -14.56 -30.14 -25.53
CA ASN A 783 -15.05 -30.36 -24.19
C ASN A 783 -16.53 -29.99 -24.03
N ASP A 784 -17.21 -30.76 -23.20
CA ASP A 784 -18.61 -30.54 -22.85
C ASP A 784 -18.64 -30.01 -21.42
N GLY A 785 -18.88 -28.72 -21.27
CA GLY A 785 -18.78 -28.00 -19.99
C GLY A 785 -20.10 -27.45 -19.47
N VAL A 786 -21.23 -27.81 -20.08
CA VAL A 786 -22.55 -27.21 -19.81
C VAL A 786 -23.55 -28.34 -19.62
N SER A 787 -24.50 -28.18 -18.69
CA SER A 787 -25.61 -29.13 -18.55
C SER A 787 -26.91 -28.41 -18.24
N ALA A 788 -28.03 -28.99 -18.66
CA ALA A 788 -29.36 -28.53 -18.28
C ALA A 788 -29.79 -29.12 -16.91
N HIS A 789 -30.75 -28.47 -16.26
CA HIS A 789 -31.28 -28.87 -14.96
C HIS A 789 -31.86 -30.29 -14.97
N GLU A 790 -32.53 -30.68 -16.05
CA GLU A 790 -33.06 -32.03 -16.27
C GLU A 790 -31.98 -33.09 -16.56
N SER A 791 -30.76 -32.66 -16.92
CA SER A 791 -29.66 -33.50 -17.39
C SER A 791 -28.33 -33.16 -16.69
N MET A 792 -28.32 -32.88 -15.38
CA MET A 792 -27.10 -32.44 -14.64
C MET A 792 -25.92 -33.44 -14.64
N THR A 793 -26.14 -34.67 -15.08
CA THR A 793 -25.07 -35.66 -15.27
C THR A 793 -24.37 -35.54 -16.62
N ASP A 794 -24.88 -34.67 -17.50
CA ASP A 794 -24.27 -34.33 -18.79
C ASP A 794 -23.07 -33.39 -18.60
N GLY A 795 -22.05 -33.58 -19.44
CA GLY A 795 -20.82 -32.79 -19.40
C GLY A 795 -19.90 -33.00 -18.18
N ASP A 796 -18.71 -32.45 -18.31
CA ASP A 796 -17.67 -32.41 -17.30
C ASP A 796 -16.70 -31.24 -17.60
N TYR A 797 -16.95 -30.08 -17.02
CA TYR A 797 -16.13 -28.89 -17.26
C TYR A 797 -14.77 -28.99 -16.55
N ASP A 798 -14.72 -29.52 -15.33
CA ASP A 798 -13.53 -29.50 -14.45
C ASP A 798 -12.86 -30.87 -14.24
N GLY A 799 -13.31 -31.91 -14.95
CA GLY A 799 -12.85 -33.29 -14.80
C GLY A 799 -13.38 -34.01 -13.56
N SER A 800 -14.25 -33.36 -12.78
CA SER A 800 -14.90 -33.91 -11.57
C SER A 800 -16.43 -34.02 -11.71
N GLY A 801 -16.97 -33.76 -12.90
CA GLY A 801 -18.39 -33.82 -13.22
C GLY A 801 -19.17 -32.56 -12.84
N TYR A 802 -18.51 -31.40 -12.69
CA TYR A 802 -19.19 -30.12 -12.52
C TYR A 802 -19.26 -29.37 -13.86
N THR A 803 -20.35 -28.63 -14.09
CA THR A 803 -20.60 -27.89 -15.35
C THR A 803 -21.28 -26.54 -15.10
N TYR A 804 -21.28 -25.68 -16.11
CA TYR A 804 -22.10 -24.46 -16.13
C TYR A 804 -23.59 -24.81 -16.29
N PRO A 805 -24.51 -24.10 -15.61
CA PRO A 805 -25.94 -24.28 -15.79
C PRO A 805 -26.41 -23.64 -17.11
N ALA A 806 -26.97 -24.45 -18.01
CA ALA A 806 -27.42 -24.02 -19.34
C ALA A 806 -28.45 -22.86 -19.28
N GLU A 807 -29.26 -22.82 -18.22
CA GLU A 807 -30.35 -21.87 -18.02
C GLU A 807 -29.87 -20.45 -17.72
N GLU A 808 -28.61 -20.30 -17.29
CA GLU A 808 -28.01 -19.01 -16.96
C GLU A 808 -26.99 -18.54 -18.01
N LEU A 809 -26.78 -19.32 -19.08
CA LEU A 809 -25.88 -18.97 -20.17
C LEU A 809 -26.59 -18.22 -21.31
N PRO A 810 -25.85 -17.40 -22.09
CA PRO A 810 -26.42 -16.76 -23.27
C PRO A 810 -26.86 -17.81 -24.31
N PRO A 811 -27.91 -17.54 -25.09
CA PRO A 811 -28.36 -18.44 -26.14
C PRO A 811 -27.26 -18.67 -27.20
N ALA A 812 -27.26 -19.86 -27.79
CA ALA A 812 -26.36 -20.18 -28.90
C ALA A 812 -26.51 -19.19 -30.06
N GLY A 813 -25.39 -18.81 -30.68
CA GLY A 813 -25.34 -17.81 -31.75
C GLY A 813 -24.73 -16.48 -31.29
N SER A 814 -25.27 -15.36 -31.77
CA SER A 814 -24.67 -14.04 -31.51
C SER A 814 -24.84 -13.63 -30.06
N TYR A 815 -23.73 -13.44 -29.35
CA TYR A 815 -23.68 -12.92 -27.98
C TYR A 815 -22.94 -11.59 -27.94
N ALA A 816 -23.64 -10.51 -27.57
CA ALA A 816 -23.07 -9.18 -27.46
C ALA A 816 -22.91 -8.76 -26.00
N VAL A 817 -21.71 -8.34 -25.60
CA VAL A 817 -21.40 -7.90 -24.23
C VAL A 817 -20.30 -6.83 -24.26
N GLU A 818 -20.53 -5.70 -23.56
CA GLU A 818 -19.60 -4.56 -23.51
C GLU A 818 -19.10 -4.09 -24.90
N GLY A 819 -19.97 -4.14 -25.91
CA GLY A 819 -19.67 -3.77 -27.29
C GLY A 819 -18.94 -4.85 -28.12
N LEU A 820 -18.51 -5.94 -27.51
CA LEU A 820 -17.94 -7.09 -28.21
C LEU A 820 -19.05 -8.01 -28.71
N THR A 821 -18.88 -8.58 -29.91
CA THR A 821 -19.76 -9.63 -30.43
C THR A 821 -18.99 -10.94 -30.51
N PHE A 822 -19.56 -12.01 -29.96
CA PHE A 822 -19.07 -13.37 -29.98
C PHE A 822 -20.08 -14.31 -30.66
N THR A 823 -19.60 -15.45 -31.13
CA THR A 823 -20.46 -16.59 -31.51
C THR A 823 -20.43 -17.60 -30.39
N PHE A 824 -21.46 -17.62 -29.55
CA PHE A 824 -21.59 -18.55 -28.44
C PHE A 824 -22.02 -19.95 -28.94
N PRO A 825 -21.40 -21.03 -28.45
CA PRO A 825 -21.64 -22.38 -28.96
C PRO A 825 -23.00 -22.92 -28.52
N ALA A 826 -23.49 -23.94 -29.23
CA ALA A 826 -24.64 -24.72 -28.78
C ALA A 826 -24.22 -25.68 -27.64
N TYR A 827 -25.13 -25.94 -26.71
CA TYR A 827 -24.88 -26.70 -25.48
C TYR A 827 -26.04 -27.66 -25.14
N GLY A 828 -26.64 -28.28 -26.15
CA GLY A 828 -27.58 -29.38 -25.92
C GLY A 828 -26.85 -30.64 -25.44
N ASP A 829 -27.60 -31.60 -24.88
CA ASP A 829 -27.03 -32.79 -24.23
C ASP A 829 -25.96 -33.50 -25.07
N GLY A 830 -24.76 -33.66 -24.49
CA GLY A 830 -23.58 -34.29 -25.09
C GLY A 830 -22.83 -33.45 -26.13
N ALA A 831 -23.25 -32.21 -26.38
CA ALA A 831 -22.59 -31.32 -27.33
C ALA A 831 -21.28 -30.76 -26.75
N LYS A 832 -20.19 -30.83 -27.52
CA LYS A 832 -18.97 -30.10 -27.18
C LYS A 832 -19.21 -28.60 -27.35
N ASN A 833 -18.95 -27.84 -26.30
CA ASN A 833 -19.35 -26.43 -26.15
C ASN A 833 -18.21 -25.53 -25.64
N ASN A 834 -17.02 -26.07 -25.43
CA ASN A 834 -15.83 -25.26 -25.24
C ASN A 834 -14.60 -25.95 -25.81
N VAL A 835 -13.56 -25.15 -26.06
CA VAL A 835 -12.25 -25.59 -26.55
C VAL A 835 -11.27 -25.64 -25.38
N THR A 836 -10.68 -26.80 -25.11
CA THR A 836 -9.55 -26.92 -24.18
C THR A 836 -8.24 -26.60 -24.90
N ALA A 837 -7.36 -25.81 -24.28
CA ALA A 837 -6.12 -25.41 -24.93
C ALA A 837 -5.09 -26.57 -24.97
N GLN A 838 -4.95 -27.20 -26.14
CA GLN A 838 -4.10 -28.39 -26.38
C GLN A 838 -3.02 -28.15 -27.44
N GLY A 839 -2.76 -26.90 -27.85
CA GLY A 839 -1.77 -26.59 -28.90
C GLY A 839 -2.36 -26.34 -30.30
N GLN A 840 -3.69 -26.36 -30.44
CA GLN A 840 -4.38 -26.19 -31.71
C GLN A 840 -4.17 -24.79 -32.31
N THR A 841 -4.08 -24.74 -33.64
CA THR A 841 -4.06 -23.51 -34.42
C THR A 841 -5.47 -23.20 -34.92
N ILE A 842 -5.99 -22.03 -34.55
CA ILE A 842 -7.29 -21.52 -34.97
C ILE A 842 -7.06 -20.56 -36.14
N ALA A 843 -7.61 -20.90 -37.31
CA ALA A 843 -7.64 -19.98 -38.44
C ALA A 843 -8.61 -18.84 -38.15
N VAL A 844 -8.24 -17.62 -38.53
CA VAL A 844 -9.09 -16.44 -38.30
C VAL A 844 -9.34 -15.67 -39.59
N PRO A 845 -10.42 -14.87 -39.67
CA PRO A 845 -10.64 -13.98 -40.80
C PRO A 845 -9.46 -13.03 -41.00
N ALA A 846 -8.89 -13.00 -42.20
CA ALA A 846 -7.74 -12.16 -42.52
C ALA A 846 -8.06 -10.68 -42.31
N GLY A 847 -7.24 -9.99 -41.52
CA GLY A 847 -7.47 -8.58 -41.22
C GLY A 847 -6.43 -8.00 -40.26
N ARG A 848 -6.46 -6.69 -40.08
CA ARG A 848 -5.63 -5.97 -39.11
C ARG A 848 -6.44 -5.78 -37.85
N TYR A 849 -5.94 -6.30 -36.74
CA TYR A 849 -6.63 -6.31 -35.46
C TYR A 849 -5.71 -5.79 -34.37
N ALA A 850 -6.27 -5.01 -33.45
CA ALA A 850 -5.55 -4.53 -32.27
C ALA A 850 -5.64 -5.53 -31.12
N ARG A 851 -6.73 -6.28 -31.01
CA ARG A 851 -6.95 -7.26 -29.93
C ARG A 851 -7.65 -8.52 -30.41
N ALA A 852 -7.38 -9.63 -29.73
CA ALA A 852 -8.25 -10.81 -29.70
C ALA A 852 -8.88 -10.92 -28.32
N TRP A 853 -10.16 -11.23 -28.25
CA TRP A 853 -10.91 -11.38 -27.02
C TRP A 853 -11.27 -12.85 -26.81
N LEU A 854 -10.76 -13.41 -25.73
CA LEU A 854 -11.00 -14.79 -25.33
C LEU A 854 -12.21 -14.81 -24.39
N LEU A 855 -13.36 -15.33 -24.82
CA LEU A 855 -14.51 -15.55 -23.94
C LEU A 855 -14.41 -16.95 -23.34
N GLY A 856 -14.05 -17.04 -22.08
CA GLY A 856 -13.82 -18.33 -21.43
C GLY A 856 -13.44 -18.22 -19.96
N SER A 857 -12.99 -19.34 -19.42
CA SER A 857 -12.55 -19.47 -18.03
C SER A 857 -11.55 -20.61 -17.90
N ALA A 858 -10.90 -20.74 -16.74
CA ALA A 858 -9.92 -21.78 -16.48
C ALA A 858 -10.34 -22.72 -15.35
N THR A 859 -9.77 -23.92 -15.33
CA THR A 859 -9.87 -24.89 -14.23
C THR A 859 -8.49 -25.08 -13.58
N PHE A 860 -8.50 -25.48 -12.30
CA PHE A 860 -7.28 -25.69 -11.50
C PHE A 860 -6.37 -24.47 -11.27
N GLY A 861 -6.93 -23.26 -11.34
CA GLY A 861 -6.21 -21.98 -11.22
C GLY A 861 -6.49 -21.06 -12.41
N ASP A 862 -5.81 -19.92 -12.45
CA ASP A 862 -5.86 -18.98 -13.58
C ASP A 862 -4.95 -19.50 -14.70
N ALA A 863 -5.47 -19.66 -15.92
CA ALA A 863 -4.68 -20.11 -17.06
C ALA A 863 -3.92 -18.93 -17.66
N SER A 864 -2.59 -18.97 -17.61
CA SER A 864 -1.72 -17.99 -18.24
C SER A 864 -0.70 -18.66 -19.15
N GLY A 865 -0.34 -17.99 -20.23
CA GLY A 865 0.62 -18.50 -21.21
C GLY A 865 0.83 -17.52 -22.35
N THR A 866 1.43 -17.97 -23.44
CA THR A 866 1.54 -17.20 -24.69
C THR A 866 0.75 -17.87 -25.81
N LEU A 867 -0.04 -17.08 -26.53
CA LEU A 867 -0.57 -17.47 -27.83
C LEU A 867 0.45 -17.11 -28.91
N THR A 868 0.50 -17.90 -29.97
CA THR A 868 1.29 -17.55 -31.16
C THR A 868 0.36 -16.94 -32.21
N ALA A 869 0.50 -15.64 -32.47
CA ALA A 869 -0.16 -14.96 -33.58
C ALA A 869 0.68 -15.13 -34.85
N THR A 870 0.09 -15.60 -35.96
CA THR A 870 0.76 -15.72 -37.26
C THR A 870 0.18 -14.72 -38.24
N TYR A 871 1.05 -13.95 -38.89
CA TYR A 871 0.67 -12.87 -39.79
C TYR A 871 0.89 -13.26 -41.27
N ALA A 872 0.23 -12.54 -42.17
CA ALA A 872 0.28 -12.79 -43.61
C ALA A 872 1.69 -12.64 -44.23
N ASP A 873 2.59 -11.88 -43.58
CA ASP A 873 3.99 -11.72 -43.98
C ASP A 873 4.89 -12.90 -43.55
N GLY A 874 4.32 -13.93 -42.91
CA GLY A 874 5.03 -15.09 -42.38
C GLY A 874 5.67 -14.86 -41.02
N SER A 875 5.61 -13.65 -40.46
CA SER A 875 6.10 -13.39 -39.10
C SER A 875 5.15 -13.95 -38.04
N THR A 876 5.69 -14.22 -36.85
CA THR A 876 4.93 -14.64 -35.69
C THR A 876 5.16 -13.72 -34.49
N GLY A 877 4.14 -13.59 -33.64
CA GLY A 877 4.22 -12.87 -32.37
C GLY A 877 3.83 -13.77 -31.21
N GLN A 878 4.61 -13.76 -30.14
CA GLN A 878 4.24 -14.39 -28.87
C GLN A 878 3.46 -13.37 -28.05
N VAL A 879 2.18 -13.64 -27.81
CA VAL A 879 1.29 -12.71 -27.11
C VAL A 879 0.88 -13.32 -25.78
N PRO A 880 1.18 -12.68 -24.64
CA PRO A 880 0.77 -13.20 -23.35
C PRO A 880 -0.74 -13.07 -23.13
N PHE A 881 -1.32 -14.02 -22.40
CA PHE A 881 -2.68 -13.93 -21.91
C PHE A 881 -2.81 -14.48 -20.49
N THR A 882 -3.89 -14.07 -19.83
CA THR A 882 -4.35 -14.64 -18.56
C THR A 882 -5.88 -14.71 -18.62
N VAL A 883 -6.42 -15.91 -18.45
CA VAL A 883 -7.86 -16.17 -18.31
C VAL A 883 -8.10 -16.71 -16.89
N PRO A 884 -8.93 -16.05 -16.08
CA PRO A 884 -9.12 -16.45 -14.70
C PRO A 884 -9.79 -17.81 -14.56
N ASN A 885 -9.58 -18.43 -13.39
CA ASN A 885 -10.35 -19.58 -12.97
C ASN A 885 -11.85 -19.27 -13.04
N TRP A 886 -12.68 -20.23 -13.41
CA TRP A 886 -14.15 -20.07 -13.47
C TRP A 886 -14.79 -19.58 -12.16
N THR A 887 -14.15 -19.72 -11.00
CA THR A 887 -14.62 -19.14 -9.73
C THR A 887 -13.94 -17.82 -9.37
N GLY A 888 -13.02 -17.36 -10.22
CA GLY A 888 -12.15 -16.22 -10.02
C GLY A 888 -12.80 -14.86 -10.30
N GLN A 889 -11.95 -13.88 -10.57
CA GLN A 889 -12.32 -12.48 -10.84
C GLN A 889 -11.78 -12.07 -12.21
N PRO A 890 -12.33 -11.04 -12.87
CA PRO A 890 -11.91 -10.61 -14.19
C PRO A 890 -10.40 -10.36 -14.33
N PRO A 891 -9.79 -10.66 -15.50
CA PRO A 891 -8.38 -10.41 -15.73
C PRO A 891 -8.11 -8.92 -15.95
N ALA A 892 -6.86 -8.52 -15.82
CA ALA A 892 -6.43 -7.15 -16.13
C ALA A 892 -6.78 -6.77 -17.58
N GLY A 893 -7.38 -5.60 -17.78
CA GLY A 893 -7.87 -5.13 -19.08
C GLY A 893 -9.12 -5.83 -19.61
N GLY A 894 -9.54 -6.93 -18.99
CA GLY A 894 -10.76 -7.67 -19.32
C GLY A 894 -11.91 -7.38 -18.35
N PHE A 895 -13.00 -8.14 -18.52
CA PHE A 895 -14.20 -7.99 -17.70
C PHE A 895 -14.92 -9.33 -17.51
N GLU A 896 -15.78 -9.40 -16.50
CA GLU A 896 -16.72 -10.50 -16.31
C GLU A 896 -17.80 -10.38 -17.37
N ALA A 897 -17.86 -11.34 -18.29
CA ALA A 897 -18.88 -11.35 -19.33
C ALA A 897 -20.23 -11.83 -18.77
N LEU A 898 -20.20 -12.80 -17.85
CA LEU A 898 -21.36 -13.38 -17.21
C LEU A 898 -20.94 -14.13 -15.95
N ARG A 899 -21.76 -14.09 -14.89
CA ARG A 899 -21.62 -14.94 -13.71
C ARG A 899 -22.91 -15.67 -13.40
N CYS A 900 -22.80 -17.00 -13.31
CA CYS A 900 -23.86 -17.88 -12.87
C CYS A 900 -23.94 -17.89 -11.33
N THR A 901 -25.15 -18.06 -10.81
CA THR A 901 -25.46 -18.08 -9.37
C THR A 901 -25.05 -19.38 -8.69
N HIS A 902 -24.84 -20.43 -9.47
CA HIS A 902 -24.49 -21.78 -9.02
C HIS A 902 -23.78 -22.55 -10.15
N ARG A 903 -23.40 -23.80 -9.87
CA ARG A 903 -22.92 -24.76 -10.88
C ARG A 903 -23.66 -26.09 -10.77
N HIS A 904 -23.79 -26.83 -11.86
CA HIS A 904 -24.34 -28.19 -11.84
C HIS A 904 -23.28 -29.20 -11.45
N GLY A 905 -23.71 -30.29 -10.84
CA GLY A 905 -22.88 -31.45 -10.51
C GLY A 905 -23.72 -32.71 -10.47
N ARG A 906 -23.07 -33.88 -10.55
CA ARG A 906 -23.75 -35.19 -10.60
C ARG A 906 -24.66 -35.50 -9.41
N ALA A 907 -24.44 -34.85 -8.27
CA ALA A 907 -25.25 -35.01 -7.06
C ALA A 907 -26.30 -33.89 -6.89
N GLY A 908 -26.45 -33.00 -7.88
CA GLY A 908 -27.28 -31.80 -7.84
C GLY A 908 -26.48 -30.50 -7.88
N SER A 909 -27.19 -29.37 -7.94
CA SER A 909 -26.59 -28.03 -7.98
C SER A 909 -25.80 -27.69 -6.72
N SER A 910 -24.67 -27.00 -6.90
CA SER A 910 -23.84 -26.43 -5.83
C SER A 910 -23.90 -24.91 -5.87
N THR A 911 -24.03 -24.26 -4.72
CA THR A 911 -24.07 -22.79 -4.58
C THR A 911 -22.76 -22.07 -4.93
N SER A 912 -21.77 -22.79 -5.47
CA SER A 912 -20.53 -22.20 -5.98
C SER A 912 -20.83 -21.42 -7.27
N LYS A 913 -20.63 -20.10 -7.25
CA LYS A 913 -20.78 -19.23 -8.42
C LYS A 913 -19.63 -19.45 -9.41
N VAL A 914 -19.96 -19.55 -10.70
CA VAL A 914 -18.98 -19.71 -11.79
C VAL A 914 -19.19 -18.62 -12.85
N ALA A 915 -18.14 -18.20 -13.55
CA ALA A 915 -18.17 -17.03 -14.43
C ALA A 915 -17.35 -17.21 -15.70
N LEU A 916 -17.85 -16.62 -16.79
CA LEU A 916 -17.13 -16.44 -18.04
C LEU A 916 -16.50 -15.05 -18.08
N PHE A 917 -15.25 -14.99 -18.52
CA PHE A 917 -14.49 -13.76 -18.63
C PHE A 917 -14.20 -13.47 -20.09
N ALA A 918 -14.27 -12.19 -20.46
CA ALA A 918 -13.71 -11.69 -21.71
C ALA A 918 -12.30 -11.18 -21.43
N ALA A 919 -11.29 -11.99 -21.79
CA ALA A 919 -9.89 -11.66 -21.59
C ALA A 919 -9.26 -11.09 -22.88
N PRO A 920 -8.68 -9.89 -22.86
CA PRO A 920 -8.05 -9.31 -24.03
C PRO A 920 -6.63 -9.87 -24.25
N VAL A 921 -6.25 -9.93 -25.52
CA VAL A 921 -4.94 -10.33 -26.01
C VAL A 921 -4.50 -9.25 -27.01
N THR A 922 -3.36 -8.60 -26.77
CA THR A 922 -2.91 -7.48 -27.63
C THR A 922 -2.19 -7.99 -28.87
N LEU A 923 -2.67 -7.63 -30.05
CA LEU A 923 -2.10 -8.01 -31.35
C LEU A 923 -1.29 -6.86 -31.96
N ASP A 924 -0.53 -7.13 -33.02
CA ASP A 924 0.14 -6.09 -33.81
C ASP A 924 -0.84 -5.54 -34.87
N PRO A 925 -1.44 -4.35 -34.68
CA PRO A 925 -2.40 -3.79 -35.63
C PRO A 925 -1.76 -3.36 -36.96
N SER A 926 -0.43 -3.28 -37.01
CA SER A 926 0.33 -2.96 -38.23
C SER A 926 0.51 -4.18 -39.15
N LYS A 927 0.01 -5.35 -38.75
CA LYS A 927 0.11 -6.59 -39.53
C LYS A 927 -1.26 -7.25 -39.72
N GLU A 928 -1.38 -8.03 -40.79
CA GLU A 928 -2.60 -8.77 -41.10
C GLU A 928 -2.54 -10.17 -40.47
N LEU A 929 -3.41 -10.44 -39.50
CA LEU A 929 -3.49 -11.70 -38.78
C LEU A 929 -4.12 -12.80 -39.65
N ARG A 930 -3.59 -14.03 -39.55
CA ARG A 930 -4.11 -15.21 -40.27
C ARG A 930 -4.52 -16.35 -39.36
N SER A 931 -3.83 -16.54 -38.24
CA SER A 931 -4.19 -17.56 -37.26
C SER A 931 -3.67 -17.23 -35.87
N VAL A 932 -4.28 -17.86 -34.87
CA VAL A 932 -3.82 -17.84 -33.48
C VAL A 932 -3.65 -19.28 -33.03
N ALA A 933 -2.46 -19.65 -32.55
CA ALA A 933 -2.21 -20.93 -31.91
C ALA A 933 -2.31 -20.79 -30.40
N LEU A 934 -3.18 -21.59 -29.78
CA LEU A 934 -3.29 -21.70 -28.33
C LEU A 934 -2.11 -22.53 -27.80
N PRO A 935 -1.62 -22.27 -26.57
CA PRO A 935 -0.66 -23.16 -25.94
C PRO A 935 -1.30 -24.50 -25.58
N ALA A 936 -0.47 -25.52 -25.32
CA ALA A 936 -0.91 -26.74 -24.68
C ALA A 936 -0.86 -26.57 -23.16
N LEU A 937 -2.02 -26.44 -22.51
CA LEU A 937 -2.16 -26.22 -21.08
C LEU A 937 -2.99 -27.33 -20.44
N THR A 938 -2.34 -28.16 -19.63
CA THR A 938 -3.01 -29.25 -18.91
C THR A 938 -3.40 -28.87 -17.48
N ARG A 939 -2.65 -27.94 -16.84
CA ARG A 939 -2.96 -27.44 -15.49
C ARG A 939 -2.19 -26.15 -15.17
N PRO A 940 -2.85 -25.01 -14.84
CA PRO A 940 -4.27 -24.71 -15.04
C PRO A 940 -4.71 -24.90 -16.50
N GLN A 941 -5.93 -25.36 -16.74
CA GLN A 941 -6.44 -25.65 -18.09
C GLN A 941 -7.34 -24.52 -18.56
N LEU A 942 -7.11 -24.02 -19.78
CA LEU A 942 -7.94 -22.98 -20.41
C LEU A 942 -9.11 -23.63 -21.15
N HIS A 943 -10.32 -23.11 -20.93
CA HIS A 943 -11.54 -23.44 -21.66
C HIS A 943 -12.08 -22.20 -22.36
N LEU A 944 -12.17 -22.24 -23.69
CA LEU A 944 -12.63 -21.13 -24.52
C LEU A 944 -14.01 -21.45 -25.10
N PHE A 945 -15.01 -20.65 -24.74
CA PHE A 945 -16.36 -20.77 -25.28
C PHE A 945 -16.49 -20.01 -26.61
N ALA A 946 -15.88 -18.83 -26.72
CA ALA A 946 -15.87 -18.07 -27.97
C ALA A 946 -14.61 -17.20 -28.13
N LEU A 947 -14.35 -16.77 -29.36
CA LEU A 947 -13.25 -15.89 -29.73
C LEU A 947 -13.79 -14.76 -30.60
N SER A 948 -13.34 -13.53 -30.37
CA SER A 948 -13.66 -12.39 -31.23
C SER A 948 -12.41 -11.55 -31.51
N LEU A 949 -12.29 -11.01 -32.71
CA LEU A 949 -11.20 -10.13 -33.10
C LEU A 949 -11.67 -8.69 -33.16
N GLU A 950 -10.88 -7.78 -32.64
CA GLU A 950 -11.20 -6.36 -32.58
C GLU A 950 -10.24 -5.56 -33.47
N GLY A 951 -10.81 -4.81 -34.41
CA GLY A 951 -10.05 -3.86 -35.23
C GLY A 951 -9.43 -2.73 -34.41
N PRO A 952 -8.49 -1.95 -34.96
CA PRO A 952 -8.02 -0.72 -34.34
C PRO A 952 -9.20 0.22 -34.06
N ALA A 953 -9.19 0.86 -32.89
CA ALA A 953 -10.13 1.94 -32.59
C ALA A 953 -10.03 3.02 -33.68
N ARG A 954 -11.18 3.51 -34.15
CA ARG A 954 -11.26 4.55 -35.19
C ARG A 954 -10.90 5.92 -34.65
#